data_AF-A0A9D7CGX8-F1
#
_entry.id   AF-A0A9D7CGX8-F1
#
_cell.length_a   1.000
_cell.length_b   1.000
_cell.length_c   1.000
_cell.angle_alpha   90.00
_cell.angle_beta   90.00
_cell.angle_gamma   90.00
#
_symmetry.space_group_name_H-M   'P 1'
#
loop_
_entity.id
_entity.type
_entity.pdbx_description
1 polymer ?
#
loop_
_entity_poly.entity_id
_entity_poly.type
_entity_poly.pdbx_seq_one_letter_code
_entity_poly.pdbx_strand_id
1 'polypeptide(L)'
;MYTELHCHSVFSLLDGASEPEALVARAHALGMPALALTDHDDLGGAVRFAQAAREIGIAGILGCELTLAVQDQPTHLVLLAETREGYGNIASLITRGRMDHPRGHPRVSLDTLAQHTRGIFALTGCPQGWVPSRIAAGDPDGACEAAAALLDLFEGRLAIEVWDHHLPEERTLVRQLIPLARSLGVPWVVTNNVHYALPTGRIVHDVLSTLRHERTLDTMGTRLRPNGEWYLKGAEQLRRRWRGDETGLRASVAIAERCAFRLADLRPTLPTFPLPPGVEADEYLARLVDQGMRERWGDHCTDKHRAQVVHELDIIRRLGLAGYFLIVWDIVRFANREGVLCQGRGSAANSAVCYALGITAVDPIRLELLFERFLSDERTEAPDIDIDFAHRDREKVLQYVYERYGREHAAMVCEQITYRGRSAVRDAARVLGFSVQQADVLSALSDRFSAKATAEALRADTTPADMLARDYDLDPQSDRPGVPDDPRKKHDEWSAEQLLAERLGQGMVRGTEATTRMRREKDAHRGDGGRGTGDGSAARGAAGGEAGELPTRRKHQWDAGTRMRTGEGQPTAGSPGSNATPPPASGRRPSRGYEPFGNANAQVTQQQNTRNQALVDRLAAEGKSLGDGTGDGGGSRPAGNLPSPVSRPPSDSPILSQAGLDPTDRRVHVLPDIVAGLHQAPRHRSIHVGGFVLTAEPLRTIVPIEPASMPGRTVIQWERDDLDPVGLVKIDLLGLGMLTVLQDCLKYIRAARGVSLDLGRLDMTDQAVYDDLCAADTIGVFQVESRAQMNTLPRLKPRCFYDLVVEVALIRPGPIQGEMVHPYLRRRAGKRR
;
A
#
# COMPACT_ATOMS: atom_id res chain seq x y z
N MET A 1 12.59 32.93 3.39
CA MET A 1 11.76 31.72 3.13
C MET A 1 12.44 30.52 3.79
N TYR A 2 11.78 29.38 3.87
CA TYR A 2 12.32 28.12 4.39
C TYR A 2 11.55 26.96 3.79
N THR A 3 12.23 25.83 3.56
CA THR A 3 11.64 24.53 3.30
C THR A 3 12.27 23.52 4.25
N GLU A 4 11.47 22.59 4.78
CA GLU A 4 11.99 21.45 5.53
C GLU A 4 12.50 20.37 4.55
N LEU A 5 13.73 19.92 4.76
CA LEU A 5 14.40 18.91 3.93
C LEU A 5 14.63 17.57 4.66
N HIS A 6 14.32 17.50 5.96
CA HIS A 6 14.44 16.28 6.76
C HIS A 6 13.12 16.07 7.52
N CYS A 7 12.30 15.13 7.07
CA CYS A 7 10.97 14.89 7.63
C CYS A 7 10.52 13.44 7.48
N HIS A 8 10.03 12.87 8.57
CA HIS A 8 9.54 11.50 8.71
C HIS A 8 8.01 11.51 8.87
N SER A 9 7.36 10.61 8.14
CA SER A 9 5.94 10.28 8.33
C SER A 9 5.79 9.01 9.17
N VAL A 10 4.54 8.59 9.42
CA VAL A 10 4.23 7.28 10.03
C VAL A 10 4.75 6.07 9.25
N PHE A 11 5.29 6.23 8.04
CA PHE A 11 5.99 5.18 7.30
C PHE A 11 7.43 4.94 7.79
N SER A 12 8.04 5.89 8.52
CA SER A 12 9.14 5.63 9.46
C SER A 12 8.59 4.84 10.66
N LEU A 13 8.41 3.53 10.48
CA LEU A 13 7.65 2.66 11.37
C LEU A 13 8.13 2.72 12.83
N LEU A 14 7.17 2.91 13.75
CA LEU A 14 7.40 3.05 15.20
C LEU A 14 8.32 4.22 15.59
N ASP A 15 8.38 5.25 14.75
CA ASP A 15 9.03 6.52 15.06
C ASP A 15 8.17 7.71 14.62
N GLY A 16 8.04 7.96 13.31
CA GLY A 16 7.29 9.10 12.78
C GLY A 16 5.81 9.05 13.15
N ALA A 17 5.24 10.22 13.44
CA ALA A 17 3.98 10.40 14.17
C ALA A 17 2.99 11.34 13.46
N SER A 18 3.07 11.46 12.13
CA SER A 18 2.06 12.14 11.31
C SER A 18 1.96 11.52 9.92
N GLU A 19 0.74 11.46 9.38
CA GLU A 19 0.51 11.00 8.01
C GLU A 19 1.10 11.98 6.98
N PRO A 20 1.57 11.52 5.80
CA PRO A 20 2.14 12.40 4.78
C PRO A 20 1.25 13.60 4.42
N GLU A 21 -0.06 13.38 4.33
CA GLU A 21 -1.06 14.41 4.03
C GLU A 21 -1.14 15.48 5.12
N ALA A 22 -0.97 15.10 6.40
CA ALA A 22 -0.95 16.02 7.52
C ALA A 22 0.33 16.87 7.55
N LEU A 23 1.47 16.31 7.14
CA LEU A 23 2.73 17.02 6.98
C LEU A 23 2.65 18.03 5.83
N VAL A 24 2.12 17.62 4.67
CA VAL A 24 1.88 18.51 3.51
C VAL A 24 0.92 19.66 3.87
N ALA A 25 -0.24 19.35 4.46
CA ALA A 25 -1.22 20.37 4.85
C ALA A 25 -0.63 21.38 5.85
N ARG A 26 0.25 20.92 6.76
CA ARG A 26 0.97 21.78 7.69
C ARG A 26 2.04 22.64 7.00
N ALA A 27 2.80 22.10 6.04
CA ALA A 27 3.79 22.86 5.27
C ALA A 27 3.12 24.01 4.50
N HIS A 28 1.99 23.74 3.85
CA HIS A 28 1.17 24.74 3.17
C HIS A 28 0.64 25.80 4.15
N ALA A 29 0.08 25.39 5.30
CA ALA A 29 -0.38 26.32 6.35
C ALA A 29 0.75 27.16 6.99
N LEU A 30 2.02 26.78 6.81
CA LEU A 30 3.21 27.53 7.22
C LEU A 30 3.83 28.37 6.09
N GLY A 31 3.25 28.35 4.88
CA GLY A 31 3.76 29.08 3.71
C GLY A 31 5.07 28.54 3.16
N MET A 32 5.34 27.24 3.30
CA MET A 32 6.50 26.60 2.67
C MET A 32 6.27 26.38 1.17
N PRO A 33 7.22 26.72 0.28
CA PRO A 33 7.09 26.47 -1.16
C PRO A 33 7.27 24.98 -1.51
N ALA A 34 8.04 24.26 -0.70
CA ALA A 34 8.38 22.86 -0.86
C ALA A 34 8.50 22.17 0.50
N LEU A 35 8.39 20.84 0.50
CA LEU A 35 8.63 19.95 1.64
C LEU A 35 9.29 18.68 1.09
N ALA A 36 10.32 18.15 1.75
CA ALA A 36 10.80 16.79 1.51
C ALA A 36 10.12 15.78 2.43
N LEU A 37 9.91 14.56 1.92
CA LEU A 37 9.68 13.37 2.74
C LEU A 37 10.94 12.48 2.66
N THR A 38 11.47 12.12 3.83
CA THR A 38 12.75 11.40 3.99
C THR A 38 12.61 10.28 5.01
N ASP A 39 11.68 9.34 4.78
CA ASP A 39 11.41 8.25 5.71
C ASP A 39 12.62 7.29 5.87
N HIS A 40 12.70 6.65 7.04
CA HIS A 40 13.84 5.81 7.47
C HIS A 40 13.99 4.54 6.62
N ASP A 41 14.99 4.52 5.73
CA ASP A 41 15.21 3.44 4.76
C ASP A 41 13.91 3.06 4.01
N ASP A 42 13.04 4.01 3.69
CA ASP A 42 11.66 3.73 3.24
C ASP A 42 11.11 4.76 2.24
N LEU A 43 10.25 4.30 1.33
CA LEU A 43 9.48 5.10 0.37
C LEU A 43 7.99 4.70 0.35
N GLY A 44 7.50 3.94 1.33
CA GLY A 44 6.11 3.52 1.41
C GLY A 44 5.12 4.71 1.43
N GLY A 45 5.47 5.81 2.10
CA GLY A 45 4.64 7.02 2.14
C GLY A 45 4.69 7.88 0.88
N ALA A 46 5.54 7.56 -0.11
CA ALA A 46 5.87 8.46 -1.22
C ALA A 46 4.69 8.79 -2.15
N VAL A 47 3.75 7.84 -2.36
CA VAL A 47 2.61 8.06 -3.27
C VAL A 47 1.59 9.01 -2.65
N ARG A 48 1.09 8.65 -1.46
CA ARG A 48 0.22 9.51 -0.62
C ARG A 48 0.80 10.92 -0.44
N PHE A 49 2.11 11.02 -0.19
CA PHE A 49 2.82 12.30 -0.09
C PHE A 49 2.75 13.12 -1.39
N ALA A 50 3.13 12.51 -2.52
CA ALA A 50 3.18 13.19 -3.81
C ALA A 50 1.79 13.60 -4.32
N GLN A 51 0.76 12.79 -4.05
CA GLN A 51 -0.64 13.12 -4.34
C GLN A 51 -1.08 14.36 -3.55
N ALA A 52 -0.95 14.34 -2.23
CA ALA A 52 -1.34 15.46 -1.37
C ALA A 52 -0.55 16.73 -1.70
N ALA A 53 0.76 16.63 -1.95
CA ALA A 53 1.60 17.77 -2.32
C ALA A 53 1.14 18.40 -3.66
N ARG A 54 0.81 17.58 -4.66
CA ARG A 54 0.24 18.01 -5.94
C ARG A 54 -1.14 18.66 -5.80
N GLU A 55 -2.01 18.10 -4.96
CA GLU A 55 -3.38 18.59 -4.75
C GLU A 55 -3.43 19.91 -3.97
N ILE A 56 -2.51 20.10 -3.03
CA ILE A 56 -2.38 21.32 -2.21
C ILE A 56 -1.46 22.36 -2.88
N GLY A 57 -0.72 21.98 -3.92
CA GLY A 57 0.10 22.88 -4.75
C GLY A 57 1.46 23.26 -4.14
N ILE A 58 2.06 22.38 -3.34
CA ILE A 58 3.45 22.55 -2.86
C ILE A 58 4.40 21.58 -3.59
N ALA A 59 5.67 21.94 -3.71
CA ALA A 59 6.66 21.04 -4.31
C ALA A 59 7.05 19.92 -3.32
N GLY A 60 6.45 18.74 -3.50
CA GLY A 60 6.83 17.52 -2.79
C GLY A 60 8.13 16.94 -3.33
N ILE A 61 9.17 16.93 -2.50
CA ILE A 61 10.49 16.34 -2.77
C ILE A 61 10.54 14.93 -2.17
N LEU A 62 11.09 13.97 -2.90
CA LEU A 62 11.20 12.58 -2.47
C LEU A 62 12.65 12.23 -2.11
N GLY A 63 12.81 11.51 -1.00
CA GLY A 63 14.10 11.12 -0.44
C GLY A 63 13.97 10.06 0.67
N CYS A 64 15.04 9.84 1.41
CA CYS A 64 15.07 9.01 2.63
C CYS A 64 16.15 9.49 3.61
N GLU A 65 16.03 9.17 4.91
CA GLU A 65 17.19 9.07 5.79
C GLU A 65 17.67 7.61 5.74
N LEU A 66 18.82 7.38 5.10
CA LEU A 66 19.40 6.06 4.85
C LEU A 66 20.31 5.64 6.01
N THR A 67 20.19 4.38 6.45
CA THR A 67 21.15 3.78 7.39
C THR A 67 22.43 3.38 6.64
N LEU A 68 23.48 4.18 6.77
CA LEU A 68 24.80 3.95 6.21
C LEU A 68 25.71 3.22 7.22
N ALA A 69 26.16 2.02 6.87
CA ALA A 69 27.13 1.25 7.65
C ALA A 69 28.56 1.73 7.36
N VAL A 70 29.16 2.43 8.34
CA VAL A 70 30.55 2.91 8.30
C VAL A 70 31.34 2.23 9.41
N GLN A 71 32.38 1.48 9.06
CA GLN A 71 33.20 0.73 10.04
C GLN A 71 32.32 -0.15 10.98
N ASP A 72 31.35 -0.85 10.37
CA ASP A 72 30.29 -1.65 10.99
C ASP A 72 29.34 -0.89 11.96
N GLN A 73 29.49 0.41 12.14
CA GLN A 73 28.55 1.25 12.88
C GLN A 73 27.43 1.78 11.97
N PRO A 74 26.16 1.75 12.40
CA PRO A 74 25.10 2.45 11.70
C PRO A 74 25.27 3.96 11.91
N THR A 75 25.23 4.70 10.81
CA THR A 75 25.21 6.17 10.76
C THR A 75 24.11 6.61 9.80
N HIS A 76 23.63 7.84 9.92
CA HIS A 76 22.54 8.33 9.05
C HIS A 76 23.06 9.20 7.89
N LEU A 77 22.36 9.19 6.76
CA LEU A 77 22.63 10.07 5.62
C LEU A 77 21.32 10.42 4.91
N VAL A 78 20.99 11.71 4.75
CA VAL A 78 19.76 12.13 4.06
C VAL A 78 20.02 12.23 2.57
N LEU A 79 19.19 11.56 1.76
CA LEU A 79 19.30 11.55 0.30
C LEU A 79 18.03 12.15 -0.32
N LEU A 80 18.19 13.11 -1.24
CA LEU A 80 17.10 13.79 -1.95
C LEU A 80 17.24 13.58 -3.46
N ALA A 81 16.14 13.24 -4.14
CA ALA A 81 16.15 13.04 -5.59
C ALA A 81 16.15 14.38 -6.35
N GLU A 82 17.26 14.68 -7.06
CA GLU A 82 17.26 15.77 -8.06
C GLU A 82 16.58 15.32 -9.36
N THR A 83 16.68 14.02 -9.70
CA THR A 83 16.30 13.46 -11.00
C THR A 83 15.63 12.09 -10.88
N ARG A 84 14.97 11.64 -11.98
CA ARG A 84 14.46 10.26 -12.13
C ARG A 84 15.53 9.19 -11.89
N GLU A 85 16.77 9.44 -12.31
CA GLU A 85 17.91 8.56 -12.05
C GLU A 85 18.23 8.52 -10.55
N GLY A 86 18.34 9.69 -9.90
CA GLY A 86 18.57 9.79 -8.46
C GLY A 86 17.50 9.12 -7.61
N TYR A 87 16.22 9.25 -7.98
CA TYR A 87 15.15 8.51 -7.33
C TYR A 87 15.29 6.99 -7.47
N GLY A 88 15.60 6.50 -8.67
CA GLY A 88 15.82 5.08 -8.91
C GLY A 88 17.06 4.53 -8.18
N ASN A 89 18.07 5.38 -7.98
CA ASN A 89 19.24 5.10 -7.15
C ASN A 89 18.88 5.03 -5.66
N ILE A 90 18.09 5.97 -5.11
CA ILE A 90 17.57 5.91 -3.73
C ILE A 90 16.75 4.63 -3.50
N ALA A 91 15.82 4.32 -4.40
CA ALA A 91 15.01 3.12 -4.30
C ALA A 91 15.84 1.81 -4.42
N SER A 92 16.93 1.84 -5.21
CA SER A 92 17.88 0.73 -5.31
C SER A 92 18.71 0.57 -4.04
N LEU A 93 19.18 1.67 -3.43
CA LEU A 93 19.91 1.66 -2.16
C LEU A 93 19.07 1.06 -1.02
N ILE A 94 17.81 1.49 -0.90
CA ILE A 94 16.87 0.94 0.08
C ILE A 94 16.62 -0.56 -0.20
N THR A 95 16.46 -0.94 -1.47
CA THR A 95 16.31 -2.36 -1.87
C THR A 95 17.51 -3.19 -1.46
N ARG A 96 18.75 -2.74 -1.74
CA ARG A 96 19.97 -3.43 -1.28
C ARG A 96 19.96 -3.57 0.24
N GLY A 97 19.74 -2.46 0.96
CA GLY A 97 19.75 -2.47 2.43
C GLY A 97 18.72 -3.41 3.05
N ARG A 98 17.55 -3.61 2.42
CA ARG A 98 16.48 -4.52 2.90
C ARG A 98 16.61 -5.96 2.40
N MET A 99 17.28 -6.20 1.28
CA MET A 99 17.49 -7.54 0.70
C MET A 99 18.76 -8.22 1.22
N ASP A 100 19.83 -7.46 1.46
CA ASP A 100 21.15 -7.99 1.88
C ASP A 100 21.24 -8.27 3.40
N HIS A 101 20.22 -7.88 4.17
CA HIS A 101 20.24 -7.93 5.64
C HIS A 101 18.92 -8.46 6.25
N PRO A 102 18.94 -8.89 7.54
CA PRO A 102 17.74 -9.37 8.21
C PRO A 102 16.62 -8.32 8.24
N ARG A 103 15.39 -8.75 7.96
CA ARG A 103 14.20 -7.89 7.93
C ARG A 103 14.06 -7.12 9.23
N GLY A 104 13.93 -5.79 9.13
CA GLY A 104 13.89 -4.87 10.27
C GLY A 104 15.24 -4.25 10.65
N HIS A 105 16.34 -4.67 10.00
CA HIS A 105 17.68 -4.09 10.18
C HIS A 105 18.32 -3.70 8.83
N PRO A 106 17.68 -2.79 8.05
CA PRO A 106 18.29 -2.26 6.83
C PRO A 106 19.57 -1.49 7.15
N ARG A 107 20.53 -1.55 6.22
CA ARG A 107 21.74 -0.72 6.20
C ARG A 107 22.46 -0.89 4.86
N VAL A 108 23.25 0.09 4.46
CA VAL A 108 23.96 0.11 3.17
C VAL A 108 25.45 0.36 3.41
N SER A 109 26.34 -0.35 2.72
CA SER A 109 27.79 -0.08 2.81
C SER A 109 28.22 1.14 1.98
N LEU A 110 29.33 1.78 2.34
CA LEU A 110 29.94 2.85 1.54
C LEU A 110 30.17 2.42 0.07
N ASP A 111 30.65 1.19 -0.17
CA ASP A 111 30.84 0.66 -1.52
C ASP A 111 29.52 0.56 -2.31
N THR A 112 28.41 0.27 -1.64
CA THR A 112 27.08 0.18 -2.25
C THR A 112 26.50 1.58 -2.49
N LEU A 113 26.76 2.52 -1.58
CA LEU A 113 26.41 3.93 -1.76
C LEU A 113 27.10 4.52 -2.98
N ALA A 114 28.41 4.29 -3.12
CA ALA A 114 29.25 4.80 -4.20
C ALA A 114 28.78 4.38 -5.61
N GLN A 115 28.07 3.26 -5.73
CA GLN A 115 27.50 2.79 -7.00
C GLN A 115 26.22 3.53 -7.42
N HIS A 116 25.62 4.34 -6.54
CA HIS A 116 24.28 4.89 -6.71
C HIS A 116 24.17 6.38 -6.27
N THR A 117 25.22 7.21 -6.40
CA THR A 117 25.18 8.64 -5.98
C THR A 117 24.72 9.61 -7.08
N ARG A 118 24.56 9.13 -8.32
CA ARG A 118 24.22 9.96 -9.48
C ARG A 118 22.79 10.50 -9.38
N GLY A 119 22.63 11.80 -9.61
CA GLY A 119 21.32 12.48 -9.59
C GLY A 119 20.70 12.66 -8.20
N ILE A 120 21.44 12.40 -7.13
CA ILE A 120 21.06 12.59 -5.72
C ILE A 120 21.78 13.83 -5.16
N PHE A 121 21.09 14.61 -4.34
CA PHE A 121 21.68 15.58 -3.42
C PHE A 121 21.67 15.01 -2.00
N ALA A 122 22.80 15.07 -1.30
CA ALA A 122 22.96 14.52 0.05
C ALA A 122 23.04 15.61 1.12
N LEU A 123 22.48 15.35 2.30
CA LEU A 123 22.74 16.10 3.54
C LEU A 123 23.46 15.17 4.52
N THR A 124 24.37 15.71 5.34
CA THR A 124 25.20 14.89 6.28
C THR A 124 24.43 14.15 7.38
N GLY A 125 23.11 14.29 7.46
CA GLY A 125 22.25 13.64 8.44
C GLY A 125 22.23 14.35 9.78
N CYS A 126 21.38 13.85 10.67
CA CYS A 126 21.18 14.34 12.03
C CYS A 126 22.41 14.06 12.94
N PRO A 127 22.35 14.24 14.29
CA PRO A 127 23.48 13.92 15.18
C PRO A 127 24.05 12.49 15.08
N GLN A 128 23.30 11.55 14.51
CA GLN A 128 23.73 10.15 14.26
C GLN A 128 24.38 9.97 12.86
N GLY A 129 24.49 11.03 12.07
CA GLY A 129 25.18 11.00 10.78
C GLY A 129 26.69 10.81 10.91
N TRP A 130 27.35 10.38 9.83
CA TRP A 130 28.78 10.07 9.86
C TRP A 130 29.65 11.29 10.22
N VAL A 131 29.41 12.45 9.61
CA VAL A 131 30.17 13.68 9.91
C VAL A 131 29.85 14.22 11.33
N PRO A 132 28.58 14.39 11.75
CA PRO A 132 28.27 14.92 13.09
C PRO A 132 28.73 14.02 14.24
N SER A 133 28.67 12.68 14.07
CA SER A 133 29.08 11.74 15.11
C SER A 133 30.59 11.74 15.37
N ARG A 134 31.44 11.96 14.35
CA ARG A 134 32.88 12.16 14.54
C ARG A 134 33.18 13.43 15.35
N ILE A 135 32.52 14.55 15.06
CA ILE A 135 32.62 15.78 15.88
C ILE A 135 32.14 15.52 17.32
N ALA A 136 31.06 14.76 17.51
CA ALA A 136 30.55 14.40 18.83
C ALA A 136 31.52 13.49 19.63
N ALA A 137 32.31 12.67 18.94
CA ALA A 137 33.37 11.85 19.53
C ALA A 137 34.67 12.64 19.83
N GLY A 138 34.75 13.92 19.46
CA GLY A 138 35.97 14.73 19.61
C GLY A 138 36.98 14.55 18.48
N ASP A 139 36.56 14.05 17.32
CA ASP A 139 37.36 13.79 16.13
C ASP A 139 36.98 14.77 14.99
N PRO A 140 37.48 16.03 15.01
CA PRO A 140 37.17 17.01 13.97
C PRO A 140 37.91 16.72 12.65
N ASP A 141 39.09 16.09 12.70
CA ASP A 141 39.89 15.77 11.51
C ASP A 141 39.23 14.62 10.73
N GLY A 142 38.84 13.54 11.41
CA GLY A 142 38.06 12.45 10.79
C GLY A 142 36.64 12.84 10.41
N ALA A 143 36.06 13.90 11.00
CA ALA A 143 34.84 14.52 10.49
C ALA A 143 35.09 15.28 9.17
N CYS A 144 36.25 15.90 9.00
CA CYS A 144 36.67 16.54 7.76
C CYS A 144 36.92 15.49 6.66
N GLU A 145 37.61 14.39 6.98
CA GLU A 145 37.80 13.24 6.08
C GLU A 145 36.45 12.64 5.63
N ALA A 146 35.52 12.43 6.57
CA ALA A 146 34.18 11.94 6.28
C ALA A 146 33.39 12.89 5.36
N ALA A 147 33.46 14.20 5.60
CA ALA A 147 32.78 15.19 4.80
C ALA A 147 33.39 15.32 3.39
N ALA A 148 34.72 15.22 3.26
CA ALA A 148 35.41 15.19 1.97
C ALA A 148 35.07 13.91 1.19
N ALA A 149 35.06 12.74 1.84
CA ALA A 149 34.68 11.48 1.19
C ALA A 149 33.23 11.52 0.66
N LEU A 150 32.28 12.07 1.42
CA LEU A 150 30.92 12.30 0.92
C LEU A 150 30.89 13.35 -0.21
N LEU A 151 31.72 14.39 -0.16
CA LEU A 151 31.77 15.43 -1.19
C LEU A 151 32.24 14.88 -2.55
N ASP A 152 33.25 14.02 -2.55
CA ASP A 152 33.75 13.30 -3.73
C ASP A 152 32.70 12.31 -4.24
N LEU A 153 32.12 11.48 -3.35
CA LEU A 153 31.10 10.48 -3.71
C LEU A 153 29.86 11.10 -4.36
N PHE A 154 29.43 12.27 -3.91
CA PHE A 154 28.28 13.00 -4.48
C PHE A 154 28.67 14.06 -5.52
N GLU A 155 29.93 14.10 -5.98
CA GLU A 155 30.43 15.00 -7.04
C GLU A 155 30.04 16.48 -6.81
N GLY A 156 30.19 16.97 -5.56
CA GLY A 156 29.78 18.33 -5.19
C GLY A 156 28.32 18.51 -4.74
N ARG A 157 27.48 17.47 -4.80
CA ARG A 157 26.04 17.52 -4.42
C ARG A 157 25.82 17.22 -2.93
N LEU A 158 26.57 17.90 -2.06
CA LEU A 158 26.52 17.73 -0.61
C LEU A 158 26.18 19.06 0.10
N ALA A 159 25.40 18.99 1.18
CA ALA A 159 25.32 20.04 2.19
C ALA A 159 25.63 19.50 3.59
N ILE A 160 26.29 20.30 4.43
CA ILE A 160 26.40 19.99 5.86
C ILE A 160 25.12 20.43 6.56
N GLU A 161 24.42 19.46 7.10
CA GLU A 161 23.17 19.65 7.82
C GLU A 161 23.42 20.22 9.22
N VAL A 162 22.57 21.16 9.66
CA VAL A 162 22.55 21.69 11.03
C VAL A 162 21.12 21.93 11.50
N TRP A 163 20.94 21.88 12.82
CA TRP A 163 19.66 21.87 13.49
C TRP A 163 19.80 22.54 14.86
N ASP A 164 18.68 22.93 15.49
CA ASP A 164 18.70 23.46 16.86
C ASP A 164 17.38 23.17 17.59
N HIS A 165 17.36 22.05 18.32
CA HIS A 165 16.26 21.61 19.17
C HIS A 165 16.44 22.11 20.61
N HIS A 166 17.10 23.27 20.77
CA HIS A 166 17.45 23.92 22.04
C HIS A 166 18.44 23.15 22.93
N LEU A 167 19.11 22.12 22.41
CA LEU A 167 20.07 21.30 23.18
C LEU A 167 21.48 21.94 23.25
N PRO A 168 22.15 21.97 24.42
CA PRO A 168 23.53 22.45 24.57
C PRO A 168 24.57 21.70 23.71
N GLU A 169 24.35 20.41 23.49
CA GLU A 169 25.21 19.51 22.73
C GLU A 169 25.18 19.89 21.24
N GLU A 170 23.98 20.04 20.67
CA GLU A 170 23.77 20.46 19.28
C GLU A 170 24.40 21.82 19.00
N ARG A 171 24.21 22.80 19.90
CA ARG A 171 24.89 24.11 19.83
C ARG A 171 26.41 24.00 19.80
N THR A 172 26.99 22.90 20.27
CA THR A 172 28.44 22.66 20.30
C THR A 172 28.93 21.91 19.05
N LEU A 173 28.09 21.05 18.46
CA LEU A 173 28.32 20.46 17.13
C LEU A 173 28.21 21.52 16.02
N VAL A 174 27.12 22.30 16.00
CA VAL A 174 26.84 23.33 14.97
C VAL A 174 27.95 24.39 14.87
N ARG A 175 28.57 24.75 16.01
CA ARG A 175 29.72 25.67 16.05
C ARG A 175 30.97 25.14 15.35
N GLN A 176 31.03 23.85 15.03
CA GLN A 176 32.13 23.20 14.30
C GLN A 176 31.70 22.79 12.88
N LEU A 177 30.46 22.32 12.70
CA LEU A 177 29.86 21.98 11.41
C LEU A 177 29.82 23.15 10.42
N ILE A 178 29.46 24.37 10.87
CA ILE A 178 29.38 25.54 9.97
C ILE A 178 30.78 25.99 9.48
N PRO A 179 31.82 26.09 10.32
CA PRO A 179 33.20 26.25 9.85
C PRO A 179 33.64 25.16 8.87
N LEU A 180 33.36 23.88 9.16
CA LEU A 180 33.74 22.76 8.30
C LEU A 180 33.11 22.86 6.90
N ALA A 181 31.84 23.24 6.81
CA ALA A 181 31.16 23.47 5.54
C ALA A 181 31.85 24.57 4.72
N ARG A 182 32.19 25.68 5.39
CA ARG A 182 32.87 26.83 4.77
C ARG A 182 34.29 26.49 4.30
N SER A 183 35.03 25.64 5.02
CA SER A 183 36.38 25.21 4.59
C SER A 183 36.36 24.24 3.42
N LEU A 184 35.30 23.44 3.27
CA LEU A 184 35.10 22.54 2.12
C LEU A 184 34.39 23.22 0.93
N GLY A 185 33.98 24.49 1.07
CA GLY A 185 33.26 25.22 0.03
C GLY A 185 31.81 24.78 -0.21
N VAL A 186 31.26 23.93 0.66
CA VAL A 186 29.90 23.37 0.55
C VAL A 186 28.87 24.24 1.27
N PRO A 187 27.60 24.24 0.83
CA PRO A 187 26.52 24.83 1.62
C PRO A 187 26.40 24.13 2.98
N TRP A 188 26.09 24.92 4.01
CA TRP A 188 25.45 24.39 5.22
C TRP A 188 23.95 24.69 5.15
N VAL A 189 23.12 23.80 5.68
CA VAL A 189 21.65 23.88 5.54
C VAL A 189 20.95 23.65 6.88
N VAL A 190 19.91 24.44 7.15
CA VAL A 190 19.08 24.24 8.34
C VAL A 190 17.98 23.23 8.02
N THR A 191 17.81 22.26 8.92
CA THR A 191 16.66 21.35 9.00
C THR A 191 16.10 21.35 10.43
N ASN A 192 14.98 20.65 10.66
CA ASN A 192 14.46 20.40 12.00
C ASN A 192 14.11 18.92 12.27
N ASN A 193 14.62 17.99 11.44
CA ASN A 193 14.40 16.53 11.49
C ASN A 193 12.98 16.17 12.00
N VAL A 194 11.98 16.51 11.21
CA VAL A 194 10.60 16.59 11.67
C VAL A 194 9.98 15.20 11.77
N HIS A 195 9.50 14.80 12.95
CA HIS A 195 8.79 13.53 13.15
C HIS A 195 7.28 13.70 13.34
N TYR A 196 6.77 14.93 13.43
CA TYR A 196 5.34 15.22 13.60
C TYR A 196 4.93 16.59 13.05
N ALA A 197 3.70 16.72 12.53
CA ALA A 197 3.22 17.98 11.95
C ALA A 197 3.02 19.10 12.99
N LEU A 198 2.55 18.75 14.19
CA LEU A 198 2.19 19.68 15.27
C LEU A 198 2.83 19.25 16.59
N PRO A 199 3.14 20.17 17.52
CA PRO A 199 3.75 19.84 18.82
C PRO A 199 2.99 18.78 19.63
N THR A 200 1.65 18.72 19.49
CA THR A 200 0.79 17.70 20.09
C THR A 200 1.07 16.28 19.60
N GLY A 201 1.62 16.13 18.39
CA GLY A 201 2.06 14.85 17.83
C GLY A 201 3.20 14.18 18.61
N ARG A 202 3.89 14.92 19.50
CA ARG A 202 4.88 14.35 20.43
C ARG A 202 4.31 13.17 21.23
N ILE A 203 3.05 13.24 21.67
CA ILE A 203 2.41 12.17 22.45
C ILE A 203 2.41 10.84 21.66
N VAL A 204 2.17 10.91 20.35
CA VAL A 204 2.20 9.74 19.46
C VAL A 204 3.65 9.31 19.18
N HIS A 205 4.58 10.25 18.99
CA HIS A 205 6.02 9.95 18.80
C HIS A 205 6.64 9.21 20.00
N ASP A 206 6.38 9.69 21.22
CA ASP A 206 6.89 9.08 22.45
C ASP A 206 6.26 7.69 22.67
N VAL A 207 4.99 7.49 22.31
CA VAL A 207 4.31 6.17 22.34
C VAL A 207 4.90 5.20 21.31
N LEU A 208 5.04 5.62 20.04
CA LEU A 208 5.64 4.81 18.97
C LEU A 208 7.09 4.44 19.30
N SER A 209 7.87 5.41 19.77
CA SER A 209 9.24 5.19 20.24
C SER A 209 9.32 4.24 21.44
N THR A 210 8.32 4.23 22.32
CA THR A 210 8.23 3.28 23.44
C THR A 210 7.89 1.86 22.96
N LEU A 211 7.01 1.74 21.95
CA LEU A 211 6.70 0.46 21.29
C LEU A 211 7.93 -0.12 20.58
N ARG A 212 8.70 0.72 19.86
CA ARG A 212 10.00 0.36 19.23
C ARG A 212 11.02 -0.20 20.21
N HIS A 213 10.98 0.22 21.48
CA HIS A 213 11.87 -0.24 22.54
C HIS A 213 11.29 -1.39 23.40
N GLU A 214 10.11 -1.89 23.04
CA GLU A 214 9.37 -2.96 23.76
C GLU A 214 9.19 -2.70 25.26
N ARG A 215 8.93 -1.44 25.63
CA ARG A 215 8.90 -0.94 27.02
C ARG A 215 7.55 -0.37 27.44
N THR A 216 7.45 -0.02 28.72
CA THR A 216 6.47 0.92 29.26
C THR A 216 7.08 2.32 29.35
N LEU A 217 6.26 3.37 29.25
CA LEU A 217 6.71 4.76 29.09
C LEU A 217 7.62 5.26 30.23
N ASP A 218 7.32 4.84 31.45
CA ASP A 218 8.08 5.11 32.68
C ASP A 218 9.50 4.51 32.68
N THR A 219 9.72 3.43 31.94
CA THR A 219 11.02 2.72 31.87
C THR A 219 11.93 3.18 30.73
N MET A 220 11.53 4.22 29.98
CA MET A 220 12.28 4.73 28.84
C MET A 220 13.51 5.54 29.24
N GLY A 221 13.34 6.50 30.16
CA GLY A 221 14.38 7.47 30.52
C GLY A 221 14.87 8.27 29.31
N THR A 222 16.19 8.42 29.17
CA THR A 222 16.87 9.15 28.08
C THR A 222 16.75 8.51 26.68
N ARG A 223 15.87 7.52 26.49
CA ARG A 223 15.54 6.92 25.17
C ARG A 223 14.49 7.73 24.39
N LEU A 224 13.73 8.58 25.08
CA LEU A 224 12.82 9.52 24.44
C LEU A 224 13.55 10.82 24.10
N ARG A 225 12.98 11.59 23.16
CA ARG A 225 13.52 12.90 22.79
C ARG A 225 13.40 13.85 24.01
N PRO A 226 14.46 14.61 24.39
CA PRO A 226 14.46 15.37 25.65
C PRO A 226 13.33 16.41 25.77
N ASN A 227 12.91 16.98 24.65
CA ASN A 227 11.82 17.96 24.57
C ASN A 227 10.93 17.68 23.33
N GLY A 228 9.99 18.57 23.04
CA GLY A 228 9.03 18.42 21.95
C GLY A 228 9.38 19.13 20.65
N GLU A 229 10.65 19.48 20.40
CA GLU A 229 11.03 20.42 19.33
C GLU A 229 11.09 19.84 17.90
N TRP A 230 10.70 18.58 17.69
CA TRP A 230 10.80 17.87 16.40
C TRP A 230 9.51 17.93 15.56
N TYR A 231 8.79 19.06 15.63
CA TYR A 231 7.61 19.34 14.80
C TYR A 231 7.94 20.21 13.58
N LEU A 232 7.02 20.29 12.60
CA LEU A 232 7.19 21.16 11.45
C LEU A 232 7.07 22.65 11.85
N LYS A 233 8.23 23.35 11.85
CA LYS A 233 8.38 24.74 12.31
C LYS A 233 8.21 25.75 11.18
N GLY A 234 7.71 26.93 11.54
CA GLY A 234 7.51 28.03 10.58
C GLY A 234 8.79 28.79 10.24
N ALA A 235 8.86 29.34 9.03
CA ALA A 235 10.01 30.12 8.56
C ALA A 235 10.33 31.36 9.43
N GLU A 236 9.38 31.88 10.19
CA GLU A 236 9.56 32.97 11.16
C GLU A 236 10.24 32.49 12.45
N GLN A 237 9.76 31.39 13.02
CA GLN A 237 10.34 30.76 14.21
C GLN A 237 11.82 30.40 14.00
N LEU A 238 12.15 29.82 12.84
CA LEU A 238 13.53 29.47 12.50
C LEU A 238 14.40 30.71 12.24
N ARG A 239 13.88 31.78 11.61
CA ARG A 239 14.62 33.06 11.49
C ARG A 239 14.89 33.71 12.84
N ARG A 240 13.97 33.64 13.81
CA ARG A 240 14.22 34.06 15.20
C ARG A 240 15.34 33.23 15.86
N ARG A 241 15.44 31.93 15.54
CA ARG A 241 16.47 31.02 16.08
C ARG A 241 17.86 31.25 15.48
N TRP A 242 17.95 31.42 14.16
CA TRP A 242 19.18 31.57 13.37
C TRP A 242 19.56 33.05 13.09
N ARG A 243 19.01 33.97 13.87
CA ARG A 243 19.22 35.42 13.72
C ARG A 243 20.71 35.77 13.81
N GLY A 244 21.26 36.30 12.72
CA GLY A 244 22.66 36.69 12.59
C GLY A 244 23.37 35.99 11.42
N ASP A 245 22.97 34.76 11.08
CA ASP A 245 23.36 34.11 9.83
C ASP A 245 22.23 33.20 9.32
N GLU A 246 21.31 33.76 8.52
CA GLU A 246 20.19 33.02 7.93
C GLU A 246 20.61 32.19 6.69
N THR A 247 21.91 31.97 6.44
CA THR A 247 22.37 31.39 5.17
C THR A 247 21.89 29.95 4.98
N GLY A 248 21.89 29.10 6.02
CA GLY A 248 21.34 27.75 5.92
C GLY A 248 19.82 27.69 5.73
N LEU A 249 19.07 28.73 6.10
CA LEU A 249 17.64 28.84 5.79
C LEU A 249 17.41 29.17 4.32
N ARG A 250 18.30 29.95 3.69
CA ARG A 250 18.26 30.20 2.25
C ARG A 250 18.75 29.00 1.45
N ALA A 251 19.73 28.26 1.97
CA ALA A 251 20.23 27.02 1.38
C ALA A 251 19.13 25.95 1.28
N SER A 252 18.23 25.83 2.26
CA SER A 252 17.15 24.82 2.18
C SER A 252 16.21 25.04 0.99
N VAL A 253 15.93 26.30 0.65
CA VAL A 253 15.14 26.66 -0.54
C VAL A 253 15.94 26.41 -1.84
N ALA A 254 17.21 26.80 -1.88
CA ALA A 254 18.06 26.58 -3.06
C ALA A 254 18.32 25.10 -3.38
N ILE A 255 18.38 24.24 -2.34
CA ILE A 255 18.44 22.78 -2.51
C ILE A 255 17.08 22.24 -2.94
N ALA A 256 15.97 22.73 -2.38
CA ALA A 256 14.62 22.36 -2.80
C ALA A 256 14.32 22.69 -4.27
N GLU A 257 14.81 23.82 -4.78
CA GLU A 257 14.71 24.23 -6.18
C GLU A 257 15.51 23.31 -7.14
N ARG A 258 16.62 22.72 -6.67
CA ARG A 258 17.38 21.70 -7.42
C ARG A 258 16.70 20.32 -7.41
N CYS A 259 15.94 20.02 -6.36
CA CYS A 259 15.21 18.76 -6.21
C CYS A 259 13.98 18.73 -7.14
N ALA A 260 14.20 18.57 -8.45
CA ALA A 260 13.19 18.74 -9.49
C ALA A 260 12.26 17.53 -9.67
N PHE A 261 12.75 16.30 -9.44
CA PHE A 261 11.98 15.07 -9.65
C PHE A 261 10.66 15.02 -8.87
N ARG A 262 9.58 14.61 -9.55
CA ARG A 262 8.27 14.33 -8.96
C ARG A 262 7.88 12.89 -9.25
N LEU A 263 7.05 12.29 -8.40
CA LEU A 263 6.53 10.94 -8.63
C LEU A 263 5.78 10.82 -9.98
N ALA A 264 5.18 11.92 -10.43
CA ALA A 264 4.54 12.05 -11.74
C ALA A 264 5.51 11.99 -12.95
N ASP A 265 6.81 11.83 -12.73
CA ASP A 265 7.82 11.53 -13.76
C ASP A 265 8.03 10.01 -13.95
N LEU A 266 7.49 9.16 -13.05
CA LEU A 266 7.50 7.71 -13.22
C LEU A 266 6.55 7.29 -14.35
N ARG A 267 7.05 6.51 -15.31
CA ARG A 267 6.27 5.89 -16.39
C ARG A 267 6.62 4.41 -16.49
N PRO A 268 6.31 3.60 -15.45
CA PRO A 268 6.53 2.17 -15.51
C PRO A 268 5.69 1.55 -16.64
N THR A 269 6.26 0.59 -17.34
CA THR A 269 5.59 -0.16 -18.41
C THR A 269 5.69 -1.66 -18.14
N LEU A 270 4.73 -2.44 -18.60
CA LEU A 270 4.78 -3.90 -18.54
C LEU A 270 5.98 -4.46 -19.33
N PRO A 271 6.59 -5.58 -18.90
CA PRO A 271 7.70 -6.20 -19.62
C PRO A 271 7.25 -6.69 -21.00
N THR A 272 8.10 -6.52 -22.02
CA THR A 272 7.82 -6.99 -23.37
C THR A 272 7.69 -8.52 -23.39
N PHE A 273 6.56 -9.02 -23.89
CA PHE A 273 6.37 -10.46 -24.05
C PHE A 273 7.35 -11.01 -25.13
N PRO A 274 8.03 -12.15 -24.91
CA PRO A 274 8.97 -12.70 -25.88
C PRO A 274 8.24 -13.30 -27.09
N LEU A 275 8.36 -12.64 -28.23
CA LEU A 275 7.69 -12.97 -29.50
C LEU A 275 8.63 -13.64 -30.52
N PRO A 276 8.10 -14.37 -31.52
CA PRO A 276 8.89 -14.82 -32.67
C PRO A 276 9.46 -13.63 -33.47
N PRO A 277 10.64 -13.77 -34.10
CA PRO A 277 11.24 -12.68 -34.88
C PRO A 277 10.32 -12.16 -35.99
N GLY A 278 10.05 -10.85 -35.98
CA GLY A 278 9.21 -10.17 -36.97
C GLY A 278 7.71 -10.39 -36.83
N VAL A 279 7.22 -10.84 -35.66
CA VAL A 279 5.79 -10.96 -35.33
C VAL A 279 5.45 -9.97 -34.22
N GLU A 280 4.46 -9.11 -34.47
CA GLU A 280 4.01 -8.09 -33.52
C GLU A 280 3.07 -8.67 -32.44
N ALA A 281 2.97 -7.98 -31.29
CA ALA A 281 2.19 -8.46 -30.14
C ALA A 281 0.70 -8.66 -30.48
N ASP A 282 0.08 -7.72 -31.20
CA ASP A 282 -1.32 -7.84 -31.62
C ASP A 282 -1.53 -9.00 -32.61
N GLU A 283 -0.57 -9.24 -33.50
CA GLU A 283 -0.65 -10.30 -34.50
C GLU A 283 -0.55 -11.68 -33.84
N TYR A 284 0.40 -11.82 -32.91
CA TYR A 284 0.54 -13.03 -32.12
C TYR A 284 -0.69 -13.30 -31.24
N LEU A 285 -1.25 -12.26 -30.61
CA LEU A 285 -2.49 -12.34 -29.86
C LEU A 285 -3.68 -12.78 -30.75
N ALA A 286 -3.86 -12.16 -31.92
CA ALA A 286 -4.92 -12.51 -32.85
C ALA A 286 -4.83 -13.97 -33.33
N ARG A 287 -3.62 -14.46 -33.62
CA ARG A 287 -3.36 -15.88 -33.97
C ARG A 287 -3.74 -16.83 -32.83
N LEU A 288 -3.43 -16.50 -31.58
CA LEU A 288 -3.81 -17.29 -30.40
C LEU A 288 -5.33 -17.29 -30.16
N VAL A 289 -5.98 -16.14 -30.34
CA VAL A 289 -7.44 -16.04 -30.21
C VAL A 289 -8.15 -16.85 -31.30
N ASP A 290 -7.71 -16.78 -32.55
CA ASP A 290 -8.25 -17.58 -33.66
C ASP A 290 -8.06 -19.10 -33.44
N GLN A 291 -6.95 -19.53 -32.83
CA GLN A 291 -6.80 -20.91 -32.33
C GLN A 291 -7.81 -21.22 -31.23
N GLY A 292 -7.92 -20.38 -30.21
CA GLY A 292 -8.87 -20.54 -29.10
C GLY A 292 -10.33 -20.60 -29.54
N MET A 293 -10.72 -19.84 -30.57
CA MET A 293 -12.06 -19.90 -31.17
C MET A 293 -12.38 -21.29 -31.74
N ARG A 294 -11.41 -21.94 -32.42
CA ARG A 294 -11.56 -23.31 -32.92
C ARG A 294 -11.67 -24.34 -31.79
N GLU A 295 -10.89 -24.18 -30.73
CA GLU A 295 -10.85 -25.13 -29.60
C GLU A 295 -12.08 -25.04 -28.68
N ARG A 296 -12.62 -23.82 -28.49
CA ARG A 296 -13.72 -23.55 -27.56
C ARG A 296 -15.11 -23.59 -28.21
N TRP A 297 -15.28 -22.96 -29.38
CA TRP A 297 -16.57 -22.93 -30.09
C TRP A 297 -16.64 -23.92 -31.26
N GLY A 298 -15.54 -24.13 -32.00
CA GLY A 298 -15.52 -25.06 -33.15
C GLY A 298 -16.65 -24.79 -34.14
N ASP A 299 -17.41 -25.84 -34.48
CA ASP A 299 -18.56 -25.78 -35.40
C ASP A 299 -19.73 -24.91 -34.88
N HIS A 300 -19.72 -24.49 -33.61
CA HIS A 300 -20.73 -23.59 -33.03
C HIS A 300 -20.33 -22.10 -33.14
N CYS A 301 -19.19 -21.78 -33.76
CA CYS A 301 -18.69 -20.41 -33.92
C CYS A 301 -19.47 -19.61 -34.99
N THR A 302 -20.56 -18.97 -34.56
CA THR A 302 -21.41 -18.09 -35.41
C THR A 302 -20.80 -16.69 -35.61
N ASP A 303 -21.34 -15.94 -36.57
CA ASP A 303 -20.89 -14.57 -36.90
C ASP A 303 -20.96 -13.59 -35.72
N LYS A 304 -21.90 -13.78 -34.76
CA LYS A 304 -21.94 -12.99 -33.50
C LYS A 304 -20.62 -13.12 -32.73
N HIS A 305 -20.04 -14.32 -32.69
CA HIS A 305 -18.76 -14.57 -32.01
C HIS A 305 -17.59 -13.93 -32.77
N ARG A 306 -17.60 -13.98 -34.12
CA ARG A 306 -16.57 -13.36 -34.95
C ARG A 306 -16.58 -11.83 -34.83
N ALA A 307 -17.77 -11.23 -34.91
CA ALA A 307 -17.94 -9.78 -34.74
C ALA A 307 -17.49 -9.31 -33.35
N GLN A 308 -17.90 -10.02 -32.29
CA GLN A 308 -17.48 -9.71 -30.92
C GLN A 308 -15.96 -9.77 -30.77
N VAL A 309 -15.31 -10.86 -31.20
CA VAL A 309 -13.86 -11.01 -31.09
C VAL A 309 -13.09 -9.94 -31.87
N VAL A 310 -13.56 -9.54 -33.06
CA VAL A 310 -12.93 -8.47 -33.85
C VAL A 310 -13.04 -7.11 -33.14
N HIS A 311 -14.19 -6.79 -32.55
CA HIS A 311 -14.42 -5.57 -31.74
C HIS A 311 -13.50 -5.53 -30.51
N GLU A 312 -13.41 -6.64 -29.76
CA GLU A 312 -12.53 -6.73 -28.60
C GLU A 312 -11.04 -6.58 -28.97
N LEU A 313 -10.59 -7.23 -30.05
CA LEU A 313 -9.21 -7.14 -30.52
C LEU A 313 -8.84 -5.73 -31.01
N ASP A 314 -9.77 -5.00 -31.64
CA ASP A 314 -9.55 -3.61 -32.03
C ASP A 314 -9.37 -2.69 -30.80
N ILE A 315 -10.22 -2.83 -29.78
CA ILE A 315 -10.09 -2.06 -28.52
C ILE A 315 -8.78 -2.41 -27.80
N ILE A 316 -8.43 -3.69 -27.70
CA ILE A 316 -7.15 -4.14 -27.09
C ILE A 316 -5.95 -3.55 -27.85
N ARG A 317 -6.00 -3.51 -29.18
CA ARG A 317 -4.98 -2.90 -30.04
C ARG A 317 -4.88 -1.39 -29.83
N ARG A 318 -6.02 -0.67 -29.86
CA ARG A 318 -6.06 0.80 -29.71
C ARG A 318 -5.60 1.27 -28.33
N LEU A 319 -5.78 0.46 -27.30
CA LEU A 319 -5.27 0.70 -25.94
C LEU A 319 -3.86 0.14 -25.69
N GLY A 320 -3.22 -0.50 -26.69
CA GLY A 320 -1.86 -1.05 -26.59
C GLY A 320 -1.72 -2.26 -25.66
N LEU A 321 -2.82 -2.93 -25.30
CA LEU A 321 -2.88 -3.92 -24.23
C LEU A 321 -2.47 -5.34 -24.63
N ALA A 322 -2.12 -5.59 -25.90
CA ALA A 322 -1.81 -6.95 -26.37
C ALA A 322 -0.73 -7.67 -25.54
N GLY A 323 0.31 -6.95 -25.11
CA GLY A 323 1.36 -7.50 -24.22
C GLY A 323 0.82 -7.98 -22.87
N TYR A 324 -0.17 -7.29 -22.28
CA TYR A 324 -0.81 -7.69 -21.02
C TYR A 324 -1.59 -8.99 -21.19
N PHE A 325 -2.41 -9.09 -22.24
CA PHE A 325 -3.15 -10.33 -22.55
C PHE A 325 -2.23 -11.52 -22.81
N LEU A 326 -1.07 -11.30 -23.45
CA LEU A 326 -0.06 -12.36 -23.67
C LEU A 326 0.63 -12.81 -22.38
N ILE A 327 0.95 -11.90 -21.46
CA ILE A 327 1.48 -12.23 -20.13
C ILE A 327 0.49 -13.10 -19.36
N VAL A 328 -0.77 -12.67 -19.30
CA VAL A 328 -1.88 -13.36 -18.61
C VAL A 328 -2.15 -14.74 -19.24
N TRP A 329 -2.15 -14.83 -20.57
CA TRP A 329 -2.26 -16.10 -21.30
C TRP A 329 -1.13 -17.07 -20.99
N ASP A 330 0.13 -16.62 -20.93
CA ASP A 330 1.28 -17.52 -20.68
C ASP A 330 1.28 -18.05 -19.23
N ILE A 331 0.77 -17.26 -18.27
CA ILE A 331 0.52 -17.68 -16.88
C ILE A 331 -0.59 -18.76 -16.82
N VAL A 332 -1.71 -18.57 -17.51
CA VAL A 332 -2.81 -19.55 -17.60
C VAL A 332 -2.37 -20.83 -18.31
N ARG A 333 -1.61 -20.69 -19.40
CA ARG A 333 -0.98 -21.78 -20.15
C ARG A 333 -0.01 -22.59 -19.28
N PHE A 334 0.80 -21.93 -18.45
CA PHE A 334 1.65 -22.60 -17.47
C PHE A 334 0.81 -23.39 -16.46
N ALA A 335 -0.21 -22.77 -15.85
CA ALA A 335 -1.06 -23.44 -14.86
C ALA A 335 -1.74 -24.69 -15.45
N ASN A 336 -2.31 -24.58 -16.65
CA ASN A 336 -2.91 -25.70 -17.37
C ASN A 336 -1.90 -26.82 -17.69
N ARG A 337 -0.65 -26.48 -18.06
CA ARG A 337 0.43 -27.47 -18.31
C ARG A 337 0.84 -28.22 -17.04
N GLU A 338 0.94 -27.53 -15.91
CA GLU A 338 1.29 -28.12 -14.61
C GLU A 338 0.11 -28.81 -13.90
N GLY A 339 -1.07 -28.86 -14.52
CA GLY A 339 -2.28 -29.45 -13.94
C GLY A 339 -2.84 -28.67 -12.76
N VAL A 340 -2.59 -27.36 -12.71
CA VAL A 340 -3.07 -26.41 -11.71
C VAL A 340 -4.36 -25.78 -12.22
N LEU A 341 -5.50 -26.12 -11.60
CA LEU A 341 -6.78 -25.56 -11.99
C LEU A 341 -6.82 -24.05 -11.74
N CYS A 342 -7.25 -23.28 -12.74
CA CYS A 342 -7.38 -21.83 -12.66
C CYS A 342 -8.67 -21.32 -13.32
N GLN A 343 -9.10 -20.12 -12.95
CA GLN A 343 -10.29 -19.45 -13.49
C GLN A 343 -10.15 -17.93 -13.35
N GLY A 344 -10.20 -17.21 -14.47
CA GLY A 344 -10.34 -15.75 -14.48
C GLY A 344 -11.72 -15.32 -13.97
N ARG A 345 -11.78 -14.24 -13.19
CA ARG A 345 -13.04 -13.71 -12.63
C ARG A 345 -13.18 -12.20 -12.88
N GLY A 346 -14.00 -11.53 -12.08
CA GLY A 346 -14.24 -10.09 -12.23
C GLY A 346 -14.92 -9.77 -13.55
N SER A 347 -14.59 -8.62 -14.13
CA SER A 347 -15.11 -8.19 -15.43
C SER A 347 -14.49 -8.94 -16.62
N ALA A 348 -13.30 -9.56 -16.47
CA ALA A 348 -12.66 -10.35 -17.52
C ALA A 348 -13.53 -11.53 -18.02
N ALA A 349 -14.49 -11.99 -17.21
CA ALA A 349 -15.52 -12.95 -17.59
C ALA A 349 -16.44 -12.48 -18.76
N ASN A 350 -16.47 -11.18 -19.06
CA ASN A 350 -17.28 -10.60 -20.12
C ASN A 350 -16.60 -10.60 -21.49
N SER A 351 -15.33 -11.01 -21.59
CA SER A 351 -14.54 -10.94 -22.83
C SER A 351 -14.49 -12.27 -23.59
N ALA A 352 -14.89 -12.22 -24.85
CA ALA A 352 -14.76 -13.32 -25.81
C ALA A 352 -13.29 -13.65 -26.10
N VAL A 353 -12.39 -12.66 -26.06
CA VAL A 353 -10.93 -12.86 -26.13
C VAL A 353 -10.41 -13.61 -24.91
N CYS A 354 -10.81 -13.23 -23.68
CA CYS A 354 -10.46 -13.97 -22.46
C CYS A 354 -10.97 -15.42 -22.49
N TYR A 355 -12.18 -15.63 -23.00
CA TYR A 355 -12.73 -16.98 -23.19
C TYR A 355 -11.92 -17.79 -24.21
N ALA A 356 -11.65 -17.23 -25.40
CA ALA A 356 -10.86 -17.92 -26.43
C ALA A 356 -9.46 -18.30 -25.92
N LEU A 357 -8.77 -17.41 -25.21
CA LEU A 357 -7.43 -17.64 -24.65
C LEU A 357 -7.37 -18.65 -23.49
N GLY A 358 -8.51 -19.19 -23.03
CA GLY A 358 -8.54 -20.11 -21.88
C GLY A 358 -8.48 -19.44 -20.52
N ILE A 359 -8.47 -18.09 -20.47
CA ILE A 359 -8.42 -17.31 -19.22
C ILE A 359 -9.74 -17.50 -18.44
N THR A 360 -10.87 -17.68 -19.13
CA THR A 360 -12.18 -17.90 -18.51
C THR A 360 -12.89 -19.17 -19.04
N ALA A 361 -13.55 -19.91 -18.14
CA ALA A 361 -14.38 -21.06 -18.52
C ALA A 361 -15.78 -20.69 -19.08
N VAL A 362 -16.22 -19.44 -18.91
CA VAL A 362 -17.61 -19.00 -19.14
C VAL A 362 -17.75 -18.22 -20.44
N ASP A 363 -18.65 -18.68 -21.32
CA ASP A 363 -18.95 -18.03 -22.60
C ASP A 363 -19.78 -16.75 -22.39
N PRO A 364 -19.24 -15.55 -22.70
CA PRO A 364 -19.94 -14.29 -22.49
C PRO A 364 -21.04 -14.02 -23.52
N ILE A 365 -20.94 -14.59 -24.72
CA ILE A 365 -21.86 -14.34 -25.84
C ILE A 365 -23.14 -15.16 -25.67
N ARG A 366 -23.02 -16.36 -25.08
CA ARG A 366 -24.13 -17.21 -24.62
C ARG A 366 -24.84 -16.66 -23.37
N LEU A 367 -24.13 -15.93 -22.50
CA LEU A 367 -24.69 -15.32 -21.29
C LEU A 367 -25.03 -13.83 -21.43
N GLU A 368 -24.89 -13.27 -22.64
CA GLU A 368 -25.19 -11.86 -22.98
C GLU A 368 -24.49 -10.83 -22.08
N LEU A 369 -23.22 -11.11 -21.74
CA LEU A 369 -22.37 -10.25 -20.93
C LEU A 369 -21.81 -9.08 -21.76
N LEU A 370 -21.75 -7.89 -21.16
CA LEU A 370 -21.32 -6.65 -21.82
C LEU A 370 -19.82 -6.42 -21.66
N PHE A 371 -19.07 -6.44 -22.77
CA PHE A 371 -17.61 -6.29 -22.79
C PHE A 371 -17.14 -4.93 -22.26
N GLU A 372 -17.90 -3.86 -22.48
CA GLU A 372 -17.61 -2.48 -22.09
C GLU A 372 -17.61 -2.28 -20.55
N ARG A 373 -17.97 -3.31 -19.79
CA ARG A 373 -17.78 -3.36 -18.32
C ARG A 373 -16.39 -3.87 -17.88
N PHE A 374 -15.60 -4.36 -18.82
CA PHE A 374 -14.23 -4.84 -18.64
C PHE A 374 -13.24 -3.85 -19.25
N LEU A 375 -13.47 -3.44 -20.49
CA LEU A 375 -12.57 -2.55 -21.23
C LEU A 375 -13.38 -1.62 -22.14
N SER A 376 -13.10 -0.31 -22.09
CA SER A 376 -13.72 0.68 -22.97
C SER A 376 -12.80 1.88 -23.16
N ASP A 377 -12.93 2.56 -24.30
CA ASP A 377 -12.13 3.74 -24.67
C ASP A 377 -12.35 4.96 -23.74
N GLU A 378 -13.44 4.96 -22.97
CA GLU A 378 -13.80 6.03 -22.03
C GLU A 378 -13.12 5.89 -20.65
N ARG A 379 -12.44 4.76 -20.38
CA ARG A 379 -11.77 4.49 -19.09
C ARG A 379 -10.26 4.70 -19.20
N THR A 380 -9.71 5.44 -18.24
CA THR A 380 -8.26 5.58 -18.02
C THR A 380 -7.72 4.60 -16.97
N GLU A 381 -8.57 3.74 -16.42
CA GLU A 381 -8.21 2.68 -15.47
C GLU A 381 -7.53 1.53 -16.21
N ALA A 382 -6.49 0.93 -15.62
CA ALA A 382 -5.87 -0.28 -16.18
C ALA A 382 -6.83 -1.49 -16.06
N PRO A 383 -6.85 -2.41 -17.04
CA PRO A 383 -7.66 -3.62 -16.94
C PRO A 383 -7.16 -4.52 -15.80
N ASP A 384 -8.09 -5.02 -14.99
CA ASP A 384 -7.79 -5.88 -13.85
C ASP A 384 -8.24 -7.32 -14.12
N ILE A 385 -7.33 -8.17 -14.64
CA ILE A 385 -7.59 -9.60 -14.81
C ILE A 385 -7.20 -10.35 -13.54
N ASP A 386 -8.17 -10.43 -12.62
CA ASP A 386 -8.19 -11.39 -11.52
C ASP A 386 -8.12 -12.83 -12.04
N ILE A 387 -7.17 -13.65 -11.55
CA ILE A 387 -7.14 -15.10 -11.79
C ILE A 387 -7.08 -15.85 -10.46
N ASP A 388 -8.11 -16.65 -10.18
CA ASP A 388 -8.09 -17.59 -9.05
C ASP A 388 -7.43 -18.91 -9.47
N PHE A 389 -6.45 -19.38 -8.69
CA PHE A 389 -5.80 -20.68 -8.85
C PHE A 389 -6.19 -21.64 -7.70
N ALA A 390 -6.03 -22.94 -7.91
CA ALA A 390 -6.08 -23.94 -6.86
C ALA A 390 -5.05 -23.60 -5.75
N HIS A 391 -5.56 -23.15 -4.60
CA HIS A 391 -4.78 -22.60 -3.49
C HIS A 391 -3.52 -23.41 -3.13
N ARG A 392 -3.61 -24.74 -3.10
CA ARG A 392 -2.49 -25.64 -2.73
C ARG A 392 -1.32 -25.58 -3.72
N ASP A 393 -1.60 -25.33 -4.99
CA ASP A 393 -0.63 -25.36 -6.09
C ASP A 393 -0.20 -23.96 -6.57
N ARG A 394 -0.90 -22.89 -6.13
CA ARG A 394 -0.65 -21.48 -6.50
C ARG A 394 0.83 -21.07 -6.46
N GLU A 395 1.60 -21.55 -5.50
CA GLU A 395 3.02 -21.17 -5.35
C GLU A 395 3.83 -21.47 -6.62
N LYS A 396 3.52 -22.57 -7.34
CA LYS A 396 4.17 -22.91 -8.62
C LYS A 396 4.01 -21.78 -9.65
N VAL A 397 2.83 -21.15 -9.68
CA VAL A 397 2.50 -20.06 -10.61
C VAL A 397 3.24 -18.78 -10.22
N LEU A 398 3.33 -18.47 -8.92
CA LEU A 398 4.10 -17.32 -8.43
C LEU A 398 5.59 -17.48 -8.76
N GLN A 399 6.17 -18.66 -8.51
CA GLN A 399 7.58 -18.94 -8.83
C GLN A 399 7.83 -18.95 -10.35
N TYR A 400 6.91 -19.47 -11.16
CA TYR A 400 6.98 -19.33 -12.61
C TYR A 400 7.04 -17.87 -13.05
N VAL A 401 6.22 -16.98 -12.49
CA VAL A 401 6.27 -15.54 -12.84
C VAL A 401 7.62 -14.92 -12.45
N TYR A 402 8.16 -15.25 -11.28
CA TYR A 402 9.52 -14.82 -10.87
C TYR A 402 10.64 -15.34 -11.80
N GLU A 403 10.52 -16.57 -12.31
CA GLU A 403 11.48 -17.20 -13.22
C GLU A 403 11.33 -16.69 -14.67
N ARG A 404 10.09 -16.44 -15.11
CA ARG A 404 9.73 -16.05 -16.48
C ARG A 404 10.04 -14.59 -16.80
N TYR A 405 9.83 -13.70 -15.83
CA TYR A 405 10.01 -12.25 -15.99
C TYR A 405 11.19 -11.69 -15.17
N GLY A 406 11.73 -12.47 -14.23
CA GLY A 406 12.91 -12.12 -13.43
C GLY A 406 12.57 -11.42 -12.11
N ARG A 407 13.21 -11.85 -11.01
CA ARG A 407 12.95 -11.34 -9.64
C ARG A 407 13.21 -9.84 -9.43
N GLU A 408 13.99 -9.21 -10.29
CA GLU A 408 14.22 -7.76 -10.28
C GLU A 408 13.08 -6.95 -10.92
N HIS A 409 12.16 -7.62 -11.63
CA HIS A 409 11.07 -7.02 -12.42
C HIS A 409 9.68 -7.45 -11.91
N ALA A 410 9.65 -8.34 -10.91
CA ALA A 410 8.50 -9.10 -10.43
C ALA A 410 8.46 -9.10 -8.90
N ALA A 411 7.33 -8.74 -8.28
CA ALA A 411 7.15 -8.78 -6.82
C ALA A 411 5.66 -8.80 -6.42
N MET A 412 5.39 -9.20 -5.18
CA MET A 412 4.07 -9.01 -4.55
C MET A 412 3.80 -7.54 -4.22
N VAL A 413 2.52 -7.16 -4.18
CA VAL A 413 2.05 -5.88 -3.61
C VAL A 413 2.02 -5.96 -2.07
N CYS A 414 2.26 -4.83 -1.38
CA CYS A 414 2.15 -4.77 0.09
C CYS A 414 0.69 -4.71 0.54
N GLU A 415 0.44 -5.22 1.75
CA GLU A 415 -0.77 -4.94 2.54
C GLU A 415 -0.31 -4.19 3.80
N GLN A 416 -0.63 -2.90 3.92
CA GLN A 416 -0.19 -2.10 5.05
C GLN A 416 -1.11 -2.34 6.26
N ILE A 417 -0.66 -3.16 7.22
CA ILE A 417 -1.44 -3.42 8.43
C ILE A 417 -1.40 -2.18 9.31
N THR A 418 -2.54 -1.49 9.43
CA THR A 418 -2.69 -0.24 10.20
C THR A 418 -3.33 -0.45 11.57
N TYR A 419 -3.16 0.53 12.45
CA TYR A 419 -3.78 0.58 13.77
C TYR A 419 -5.30 0.84 13.71
N ARG A 420 -6.07 -0.23 13.99
CA ARG A 420 -7.53 -0.22 14.23
C ARG A 420 -7.82 -0.21 15.74
N GLY A 421 -9.06 0.07 16.16
CA GLY A 421 -9.44 0.34 17.56
C GLY A 421 -8.84 -0.62 18.58
N ARG A 422 -9.12 -1.92 18.43
CA ARG A 422 -8.58 -2.99 19.29
C ARG A 422 -7.05 -3.01 19.43
N SER A 423 -6.34 -2.86 18.31
CA SER A 423 -4.86 -2.83 18.29
C SER A 423 -4.29 -1.56 18.90
N ALA A 424 -4.92 -0.41 18.64
CA ALA A 424 -4.50 0.88 19.19
C ALA A 424 -4.69 0.90 20.71
N VAL A 425 -5.85 0.46 21.20
CA VAL A 425 -6.14 0.33 22.64
C VAL A 425 -5.17 -0.63 23.33
N ARG A 426 -4.91 -1.82 22.76
CA ARG A 426 -4.00 -2.80 23.40
C ARG A 426 -2.56 -2.28 23.47
N ASP A 427 -2.04 -1.66 22.41
CA ASP A 427 -0.67 -1.14 22.40
C ASP A 427 -0.52 0.14 23.24
N ALA A 428 -1.50 1.04 23.23
CA ALA A 428 -1.53 2.21 24.11
C ALA A 428 -1.59 1.80 25.59
N ALA A 429 -2.47 0.85 25.94
CA ALA A 429 -2.59 0.33 27.29
C ALA A 429 -1.29 -0.34 27.78
N ARG A 430 -0.61 -1.08 26.88
CA ARG A 430 0.73 -1.66 27.15
C ARG A 430 1.77 -0.58 27.43
N VAL A 431 1.85 0.48 26.62
CA VAL A 431 2.79 1.59 26.83
C VAL A 431 2.55 2.33 28.15
N LEU A 432 1.29 2.50 28.56
CA LEU A 432 0.91 3.12 29.83
C LEU A 432 1.08 2.20 31.06
N GLY A 433 1.54 0.96 30.88
CA GLY A 433 1.72 0.02 31.99
C GLY A 433 0.41 -0.42 32.64
N PHE A 434 -0.69 -0.52 31.87
CA PHE A 434 -1.87 -1.27 32.31
C PHE A 434 -1.62 -2.78 32.16
N SER A 435 -2.32 -3.58 32.97
CA SER A 435 -2.21 -5.04 32.90
C SER A 435 -2.76 -5.60 31.58
N VAL A 436 -2.30 -6.79 31.19
CA VAL A 436 -2.80 -7.51 30.00
C VAL A 436 -4.32 -7.72 30.10
N GLN A 437 -4.82 -8.01 31.30
CA GLN A 437 -6.24 -8.18 31.60
C GLN A 437 -7.03 -6.88 31.33
N GLN A 438 -6.56 -5.73 31.81
CA GLN A 438 -7.17 -4.43 31.52
C GLN A 438 -7.15 -4.12 30.02
N ALA A 439 -6.01 -4.31 29.36
CA ALA A 439 -5.86 -4.08 27.93
C ALA A 439 -6.79 -4.96 27.07
N ASP A 440 -7.00 -6.22 27.47
CA ASP A 440 -7.90 -7.14 26.76
C ASP A 440 -9.39 -6.85 26.99
N VAL A 441 -9.80 -6.39 28.17
CA VAL A 441 -11.20 -5.93 28.40
C VAL A 441 -11.50 -4.69 27.56
N LEU A 442 -10.62 -3.68 27.58
CA LEU A 442 -10.78 -2.47 26.76
C LEU A 442 -10.81 -2.81 25.27
N SER A 443 -9.90 -3.68 24.80
CA SER A 443 -9.86 -4.19 23.42
C SER A 443 -11.11 -5.00 23.05
N ALA A 444 -11.72 -5.73 23.98
CA ALA A 444 -12.97 -6.45 23.73
C ALA A 444 -14.14 -5.48 23.49
N LEU A 445 -14.21 -4.40 24.26
CA LEU A 445 -15.24 -3.35 24.19
C LEU A 445 -15.02 -2.34 23.05
N SER A 446 -13.77 -2.20 22.57
CA SER A 446 -13.40 -1.32 21.46
C SER A 446 -14.11 -1.67 20.15
N ASP A 447 -14.40 -0.65 19.33
CA ASP A 447 -14.84 -0.87 17.96
C ASP A 447 -13.76 -1.64 17.16
N ARG A 448 -14.23 -2.50 16.25
CA ARG A 448 -13.34 -3.41 15.51
C ARG A 448 -12.59 -2.72 14.37
N PHE A 449 -13.07 -1.56 13.91
CA PHE A 449 -12.66 -0.94 12.65
C PHE A 449 -12.08 0.47 12.84
N SER A 450 -12.61 1.26 13.77
CA SER A 450 -12.25 2.67 14.00
C SER A 450 -11.63 2.90 15.38
N ALA A 451 -10.39 3.40 15.38
CA ALA A 451 -9.74 3.86 16.61
C ALA A 451 -10.23 5.25 17.05
N LYS A 452 -10.65 6.12 16.11
CA LYS A 452 -11.27 7.42 16.45
C LYS A 452 -12.57 7.24 17.23
N ALA A 453 -13.49 6.39 16.74
CA ALA A 453 -14.74 6.09 17.45
C ALA A 453 -14.51 5.39 18.81
N THR A 454 -13.50 4.53 18.88
CA THR A 454 -13.07 3.92 20.16
C THR A 454 -12.55 4.97 21.14
N ALA A 455 -11.76 5.94 20.68
CA ALA A 455 -11.31 7.06 21.50
C ALA A 455 -12.45 7.98 21.93
N GLU A 456 -13.42 8.28 21.05
CA GLU A 456 -14.60 9.08 21.38
C GLU A 456 -15.44 8.42 22.49
N ALA A 457 -15.67 7.11 22.41
CA ALA A 457 -16.32 6.34 23.47
C ALA A 457 -15.54 6.39 24.80
N LEU A 458 -14.21 6.23 24.76
CA LEU A 458 -13.37 6.36 25.95
C LEU A 458 -13.40 7.79 26.53
N ARG A 459 -13.42 8.84 25.71
CA ARG A 459 -13.47 10.24 26.18
C ARG A 459 -14.74 10.51 26.99
N ALA A 460 -15.90 10.02 26.55
CA ALA A 460 -17.17 10.19 27.25
C ALA A 460 -17.12 9.65 28.69
N ASP A 461 -16.44 8.53 28.91
CA ASP A 461 -16.26 7.91 30.23
C ASP A 461 -15.17 8.59 31.09
N THR A 462 -14.23 9.32 30.49
CA THR A 462 -13.14 10.02 31.22
C THR A 462 -13.47 11.42 31.76
N THR A 463 -14.69 11.93 31.55
CA THR A 463 -15.04 13.33 31.90
C THR A 463 -15.96 13.48 33.12
N PRO A 464 -15.41 13.80 34.31
CA PRO A 464 -16.13 14.54 35.35
C PRO A 464 -16.46 15.97 34.87
N ALA A 465 -17.60 16.51 35.30
CA ALA A 465 -18.09 17.81 34.83
C ALA A 465 -17.20 19.02 35.20
N ASP A 466 -16.44 18.93 36.30
CA ASP A 466 -15.76 20.08 36.93
C ASP A 466 -14.26 20.23 36.59
N MET A 467 -13.66 19.35 35.78
CA MET A 467 -12.21 19.36 35.51
C MET A 467 -11.78 20.12 34.24
N LEU A 468 -12.64 20.96 33.67
CA LEU A 468 -12.36 21.74 32.44
C LEU A 468 -11.31 22.87 32.60
N ALA A 469 -10.65 22.99 33.75
CA ALA A 469 -9.66 24.04 34.03
C ALA A 469 -8.55 23.59 34.99
N ARG A 470 -7.55 22.84 34.50
CA ARG A 470 -6.16 22.81 35.02
C ARG A 470 -5.16 22.13 34.08
N ASP A 471 -4.17 22.92 33.69
CA ASP A 471 -2.74 22.57 33.65
C ASP A 471 -2.26 21.45 32.71
N TYR A 472 -2.38 21.70 31.40
CA TYR A 472 -1.26 21.47 30.48
C TYR A 472 -0.65 22.83 30.11
N ASP A 473 0.19 23.38 30.99
CA ASP A 473 0.76 24.72 30.84
C ASP A 473 1.96 24.71 29.87
N LEU A 474 1.63 24.70 28.58
CA LEU A 474 2.56 24.98 27.48
C LEU A 474 2.31 26.41 27.00
N ASP A 475 3.05 27.40 27.53
CA ASP A 475 2.91 28.81 27.13
C ASP A 475 3.13 28.97 25.60
N PRO A 476 2.09 29.37 24.82
CA PRO A 476 2.15 29.38 23.37
C PRO A 476 2.24 30.80 22.78
N GLN A 477 2.82 31.76 23.51
CA GLN A 477 3.11 33.10 22.99
C GLN A 477 4.44 33.06 22.21
N SER A 478 4.54 33.37 20.91
CA SER A 478 3.69 34.14 20.00
C SER A 478 3.58 33.41 18.64
N ASP A 479 2.51 33.47 17.85
CA ASP A 479 1.33 34.36 17.87
C ASP A 479 0.00 33.57 17.82
N ARG A 480 -1.09 34.11 18.38
CA ARG A 480 -2.42 33.46 18.45
C ARG A 480 -3.41 33.93 17.37
N PRO A 481 -3.98 33.02 16.57
CA PRO A 481 -5.38 33.11 16.13
C PRO A 481 -6.33 32.83 17.31
N GLY A 482 -7.57 33.32 17.24
CA GLY A 482 -8.57 33.11 18.29
C GLY A 482 -9.13 31.68 18.36
N VAL A 483 -9.58 31.27 19.55
CA VAL A 483 -10.36 30.04 19.76
C VAL A 483 -11.78 30.27 19.22
N PRO A 484 -12.31 29.43 18.31
CA PRO A 484 -13.74 29.42 17.97
C PRO A 484 -14.59 28.91 19.14
N ASP A 485 -15.80 29.45 19.30
CA ASP A 485 -16.72 29.05 20.37
C ASP A 485 -17.13 27.57 20.32
N ASP A 486 -17.56 27.06 21.48
CA ASP A 486 -17.88 25.65 21.75
C ASP A 486 -18.85 25.02 20.71
N PRO A 487 -18.41 24.04 19.90
CA PRO A 487 -19.23 23.44 18.85
C PRO A 487 -20.30 22.46 19.38
N ARG A 488 -20.38 22.20 20.70
CA ARG A 488 -21.32 21.23 21.30
C ARG A 488 -22.80 21.69 21.32
N LYS A 489 -23.20 22.63 20.45
CA LYS A 489 -24.59 23.09 20.28
C LYS A 489 -25.01 23.11 18.81
N LYS A 490 -25.64 21.99 18.41
CA LYS A 490 -26.08 21.59 17.06
C LYS A 490 -24.91 21.12 16.19
N HIS A 491 -24.92 19.84 15.79
CA HIS A 491 -24.59 19.38 14.43
C HIS A 491 -24.91 17.88 14.30
N ASP A 492 -26.22 17.58 14.23
CA ASP A 492 -26.69 16.45 13.43
C ASP A 492 -26.87 16.94 11.98
N GLU A 493 -26.73 16.02 11.02
CA GLU A 493 -26.97 16.21 9.57
C GLU A 493 -26.20 17.36 8.88
N TRP A 494 -24.95 17.08 8.47
CA TRP A 494 -24.21 17.87 7.46
C TRP A 494 -23.77 16.99 6.28
N SER A 495 -23.80 17.56 5.08
CA SER A 495 -23.39 16.93 3.83
C SER A 495 -21.92 17.20 3.48
N ALA A 496 -21.32 16.37 2.62
CA ALA A 496 -19.91 16.48 2.25
C ALA A 496 -19.53 17.83 1.62
N GLU A 497 -20.48 18.47 0.92
CA GLU A 497 -20.30 19.78 0.28
C GLU A 497 -20.15 20.92 1.32
N GLN A 498 -20.75 20.78 2.50
CA GLN A 498 -20.67 21.77 3.58
C GLN A 498 -19.32 21.70 4.31
N LEU A 499 -18.77 20.49 4.49
CA LEU A 499 -17.42 20.27 5.03
C LEU A 499 -16.30 20.82 4.13
N LEU A 500 -16.54 20.90 2.81
CA LEU A 500 -15.63 21.54 1.86
C LEU A 500 -15.67 23.07 1.96
N ALA A 501 -16.85 23.66 2.18
CA ALA A 501 -17.01 25.11 2.30
C ALA A 501 -16.32 25.68 3.56
N GLU A 502 -16.40 24.98 4.69
CA GLU A 502 -15.75 25.39 5.95
C GLU A 502 -14.22 25.40 5.84
N ARG A 503 -13.63 24.32 5.31
CA ARG A 503 -12.17 24.14 5.25
C ARG A 503 -11.43 25.12 4.33
N LEU A 504 -12.13 25.76 3.38
CA LEU A 504 -11.54 26.70 2.43
C LEU A 504 -11.58 28.17 2.89
N GLY A 505 -12.13 28.46 4.08
CA GLY A 505 -11.97 29.77 4.75
C GLY A 505 -12.60 30.98 4.05
N GLN A 506 -13.46 30.78 3.04
CA GLN A 506 -14.06 31.88 2.27
C GLN A 506 -15.37 32.39 2.88
N GLY A 507 -15.25 33.32 3.83
CA GLY A 507 -16.37 34.17 4.23
C GLY A 507 -16.86 35.02 3.03
N MET A 508 -18.14 34.90 2.68
CA MET A 508 -18.72 35.58 1.50
C MET A 508 -18.65 37.12 1.58
N VAL A 509 -17.68 37.72 0.88
CA VAL A 509 -17.72 39.17 0.59
C VAL A 509 -18.79 39.43 -0.47
N ARG A 510 -19.89 40.08 -0.07
CA ARG A 510 -20.93 40.55 -0.99
C ARG A 510 -20.43 41.77 -1.76
N GLY A 511 -20.58 41.79 -3.09
CA GLY A 511 -20.50 43.03 -3.88
C GLY A 511 -19.52 43.05 -5.07
N THR A 512 -19.42 41.99 -5.85
CA THR A 512 -18.67 42.01 -7.14
C THR A 512 -19.59 41.75 -8.34
N GLU A 513 -19.28 42.39 -9.47
CA GLU A 513 -20.18 42.50 -10.64
C GLU A 513 -20.57 41.14 -11.26
N ALA A 514 -19.71 40.12 -11.12
CA ALA A 514 -19.99 38.75 -11.55
C ALA A 514 -21.30 38.18 -10.97
N THR A 515 -21.65 38.56 -9.73
CA THR A 515 -22.92 38.14 -9.10
C THR A 515 -24.15 38.86 -9.65
N THR A 516 -23.96 40.04 -10.25
CA THR A 516 -25.02 40.76 -10.98
C THR A 516 -25.19 40.19 -12.40
N ARG A 517 -24.09 39.76 -13.01
CA ARG A 517 -24.06 39.16 -14.36
C ARG A 517 -24.89 37.88 -14.45
N MET A 518 -24.65 36.89 -13.59
CA MET A 518 -25.43 35.64 -13.57
C MET A 518 -26.94 35.84 -13.36
N ARG A 519 -27.34 36.91 -12.66
CA ARG A 519 -28.78 37.23 -12.49
C ARG A 519 -29.40 37.71 -13.80
N ARG A 520 -28.75 38.66 -14.48
CA ARG A 520 -29.19 39.16 -15.80
C ARG A 520 -29.23 38.05 -16.85
N GLU A 521 -28.23 37.15 -16.88
CA GLU A 521 -28.16 36.04 -17.83
C GLU A 521 -29.24 34.96 -17.58
N LYS A 522 -29.74 34.85 -16.34
CA LYS A 522 -30.84 33.95 -15.96
C LYS A 522 -32.23 34.53 -16.26
N ASP A 523 -32.40 35.85 -16.16
CA ASP A 523 -33.63 36.53 -16.58
C ASP A 523 -33.74 36.65 -18.12
N ALA A 524 -32.61 36.69 -18.84
CA ALA A 524 -32.55 36.75 -20.31
C ALA A 524 -33.07 35.48 -21.01
N HIS A 525 -33.15 34.33 -20.34
CA HIS A 525 -33.64 33.07 -20.91
C HIS A 525 -35.18 32.93 -20.93
N ARG A 526 -35.92 34.06 -20.93
CA ARG A 526 -37.39 34.07 -20.82
C ARG A 526 -38.17 34.99 -21.77
N GLY A 527 -37.52 35.59 -22.77
CA GLY A 527 -38.23 36.35 -23.82
C GLY A 527 -37.42 36.51 -25.09
N ASP A 528 -38.07 36.21 -26.23
CA ASP A 528 -37.75 36.48 -27.66
C ASP A 528 -36.29 36.47 -28.18
N GLY A 529 -36.01 36.03 -29.41
CA GLY A 529 -36.92 35.91 -30.55
C GLY A 529 -36.77 37.10 -31.51
N GLY A 530 -35.58 37.30 -32.10
CA GLY A 530 -35.31 38.45 -32.98
C GLY A 530 -34.22 38.17 -34.02
N ARG A 531 -34.45 38.61 -35.27
CA ARG A 531 -33.56 38.42 -36.44
C ARG A 531 -32.70 39.66 -36.70
N GLY A 532 -31.52 39.48 -37.32
CA GLY A 532 -30.75 40.53 -38.02
C GLY A 532 -29.23 40.39 -37.78
N THR A 533 -28.32 40.08 -38.73
CA THR A 533 -27.97 40.56 -40.10
C THR A 533 -27.03 41.79 -40.15
N GLY A 534 -25.89 41.64 -40.84
CA GLY A 534 -24.85 42.66 -41.10
C GLY A 534 -23.49 42.24 -40.50
N ASP A 535 -22.50 41.78 -41.28
CA ASP A 535 -21.50 42.53 -42.10
C ASP A 535 -20.31 43.11 -41.31
N GLY A 536 -19.04 42.98 -41.71
CA GLY A 536 -18.47 42.16 -42.81
C GLY A 536 -17.01 42.54 -43.18
N SER A 537 -16.22 41.60 -43.74
CA SER A 537 -14.89 41.79 -44.41
C SER A 537 -13.70 42.26 -43.51
N ALA A 538 -12.41 42.35 -43.91
CA ALA A 538 -11.48 41.62 -44.81
C ALA A 538 -10.05 42.28 -44.74
N ALA A 539 -8.92 41.78 -45.27
CA ALA A 539 -8.32 40.44 -45.44
C ALA A 539 -6.87 40.55 -46.02
N ARG A 540 -6.04 39.48 -45.93
CA ARG A 540 -4.68 39.30 -46.56
C ARG A 540 -3.51 40.10 -45.90
N GLY A 541 -2.21 39.82 -46.14
CA GLY A 541 -1.51 38.90 -47.08
C GLY A 541 -0.16 38.37 -46.54
N ALA A 542 0.78 37.92 -47.40
CA ALA A 542 1.92 37.05 -47.01
C ALA A 542 3.24 37.17 -47.84
N ALA A 543 4.28 36.41 -47.41
CA ALA A 543 5.41 35.80 -48.17
C ALA A 543 6.86 36.39 -48.11
N GLY A 544 7.87 35.48 -48.16
CA GLY A 544 9.31 35.69 -48.46
C GLY A 544 10.26 35.84 -47.24
N GLY A 545 11.52 35.33 -47.22
CA GLY A 545 12.20 34.33 -48.08
C GLY A 545 13.75 34.48 -48.20
N GLU A 546 14.53 33.43 -47.84
CA GLU A 546 15.97 33.14 -48.20
C GLU A 546 17.08 34.16 -47.80
N ALA A 547 18.41 33.90 -47.83
CA ALA A 547 19.28 32.71 -47.62
C ALA A 547 20.78 33.16 -47.50
N GLY A 548 21.75 32.30 -47.11
CA GLY A 548 23.21 32.62 -47.16
C GLY A 548 24.16 31.71 -46.36
N GLU A 549 25.42 31.51 -46.80
CA GLU A 549 26.32 30.41 -46.34
C GLU A 549 27.70 30.81 -45.72
N LEU A 550 28.25 29.83 -44.97
CA LEU A 550 29.67 29.42 -44.70
C LEU A 550 30.81 29.97 -45.60
N PRO A 551 32.13 30.01 -45.18
CA PRO A 551 32.95 28.78 -45.02
C PRO A 551 34.31 28.76 -44.22
N THR A 552 34.64 27.59 -43.59
CA THR A 552 36.00 26.94 -43.49
C THR A 552 37.15 27.60 -42.64
N ARG A 553 38.32 26.98 -42.27
CA ARG A 553 38.97 25.63 -42.42
C ARG A 553 40.19 25.39 -41.45
N ARG A 554 40.32 24.18 -40.85
CA ARG A 554 41.59 23.41 -40.49
C ARG A 554 42.65 24.09 -39.56
N LYS A 555 43.71 23.45 -39.00
CA LYS A 555 44.51 22.17 -39.10
C LYS A 555 45.18 21.91 -37.69
N HIS A 556 45.92 20.86 -37.25
CA HIS A 556 46.51 19.56 -37.68
C HIS A 556 46.17 18.50 -36.54
N GLN A 557 46.77 17.33 -36.20
CA GLN A 557 48.07 16.60 -36.34
C GLN A 557 49.24 17.08 -35.44
N TRP A 558 50.21 16.30 -34.92
CA TRP A 558 50.98 15.07 -35.31
C TRP A 558 51.44 14.25 -34.06
N ASP A 559 52.25 13.16 -34.13
CA ASP A 559 52.11 11.84 -34.80
C ASP A 559 53.31 10.87 -34.45
N ALA A 560 53.02 9.56 -34.25
CA ALA A 560 53.85 8.34 -34.45
C ALA A 560 55.19 8.00 -33.70
N GLY A 561 55.31 6.71 -33.28
CA GLY A 561 56.57 5.91 -33.17
C GLY A 561 56.78 5.09 -31.85
N THR A 562 57.44 3.91 -31.77
CA THR A 562 57.94 2.92 -32.78
C THR A 562 58.19 1.51 -32.15
N ARG A 563 57.80 0.43 -32.87
CA ARG A 563 58.16 -1.04 -32.84
C ARG A 563 59.12 -1.66 -31.77
N MET A 564 58.76 -2.87 -31.27
CA MET A 564 59.42 -4.23 -31.40
C MET A 564 58.38 -5.31 -30.97
N ARG A 565 58.21 -6.52 -31.55
CA ARG A 565 59.03 -7.79 -31.56
C ARG A 565 59.32 -8.34 -30.15
N THR A 566 59.10 -9.63 -29.77
CA THR A 566 58.89 -10.94 -30.48
C THR A 566 58.04 -11.98 -29.69
N GLY A 567 57.55 -13.02 -30.38
CA GLY A 567 57.58 -14.46 -29.95
C GLY A 567 56.45 -14.97 -29.03
N GLU A 568 55.54 -15.84 -29.48
CA GLU A 568 55.64 -17.32 -29.65
C GLU A 568 55.79 -18.14 -28.35
N GLY A 569 54.88 -19.10 -28.12
CA GLY A 569 55.00 -20.12 -27.05
C GLY A 569 53.68 -20.70 -26.52
N GLN A 570 53.21 -21.82 -27.08
CA GLN A 570 52.42 -22.80 -26.30
C GLN A 570 53.38 -23.65 -25.45
N PRO A 571 52.91 -24.25 -24.34
CA PRO A 571 52.79 -25.71 -24.36
C PRO A 571 51.50 -26.23 -23.69
N THR A 572 51.37 -27.57 -23.63
CA THR A 572 50.11 -28.30 -23.38
C THR A 572 50.13 -29.21 -22.15
N ALA A 573 48.94 -29.50 -21.64
CA ALA A 573 48.54 -30.71 -20.89
C ALA A 573 49.05 -30.90 -19.45
N GLY A 574 48.22 -31.59 -18.64
CA GLY A 574 48.55 -31.95 -17.25
C GLY A 574 47.32 -32.34 -16.41
N SER A 575 46.82 -33.57 -16.56
CA SER A 575 45.86 -34.17 -15.61
C SER A 575 46.59 -34.96 -14.53
N PRO A 576 46.11 -34.89 -13.28
CA PRO A 576 45.64 -36.08 -12.57
C PRO A 576 44.22 -35.86 -12.02
N GLY A 577 43.48 -36.84 -11.50
CA GLY A 577 43.83 -38.23 -11.15
C GLY A 577 43.23 -38.54 -9.78
N SER A 578 42.41 -39.59 -9.69
CA SER A 578 41.53 -39.85 -8.53
C SER A 578 42.27 -40.41 -7.30
N ASN A 579 41.88 -39.95 -6.09
CA ASN A 579 41.42 -40.79 -4.95
C ASN A 579 41.46 -40.04 -3.60
N ALA A 580 40.33 -40.01 -2.87
CA ALA A 580 40.31 -39.78 -1.41
C ALA A 580 39.01 -40.33 -0.78
N THR A 581 39.13 -41.28 0.15
CA THR A 581 38.02 -41.92 0.89
C THR A 581 37.64 -41.09 2.13
N PRO A 582 36.35 -40.97 2.52
CA PRO A 582 35.92 -40.04 3.57
C PRO A 582 36.06 -40.59 5.01
N PRO A 583 36.42 -39.70 5.97
CA PRO A 583 36.01 -39.84 7.37
C PRO A 583 35.62 -38.50 8.04
N PRO A 584 35.05 -38.49 9.26
CA PRO A 584 34.05 -39.41 9.80
C PRO A 584 32.83 -38.64 10.39
N ALA A 585 31.69 -39.33 10.58
CA ALA A 585 30.53 -38.74 11.25
C ALA A 585 30.63 -38.82 12.78
N SER A 586 30.54 -37.69 13.50
CA SER A 586 30.15 -37.63 14.92
C SER A 586 29.72 -36.21 15.34
N GLY A 587 29.00 -36.09 16.46
CA GLY A 587 28.83 -34.79 17.16
C GLY A 587 27.60 -33.96 16.82
N ARG A 588 26.37 -34.47 17.05
CA ARG A 588 25.19 -33.58 17.22
C ARG A 588 25.44 -32.62 18.41
N ARG A 589 25.64 -31.34 18.15
CA ARG A 589 25.35 -30.27 19.14
C ARG A 589 23.89 -29.84 18.97
N PRO A 590 23.13 -29.59 20.06
CA PRO A 590 21.78 -29.06 19.94
C PRO A 590 21.84 -27.63 19.39
N SER A 591 21.08 -27.36 18.34
CA SER A 591 20.78 -26.00 17.90
C SER A 591 20.09 -25.25 19.04
N ARG A 592 20.64 -24.13 19.50
CA ARG A 592 19.89 -23.18 20.33
C ARG A 592 18.65 -22.77 19.53
N GLY A 593 17.46 -22.95 20.11
CA GLY A 593 16.22 -22.52 19.50
C GLY A 593 16.24 -21.01 19.31
N TYR A 594 16.04 -20.55 18.08
CA TYR A 594 15.70 -19.18 17.79
C TYR A 594 14.18 -19.09 17.80
N GLU A 595 13.60 -18.52 18.85
CA GLU A 595 12.16 -18.27 18.90
C GLU A 595 11.83 -17.08 17.98
N PRO A 596 10.99 -17.25 16.94
CA PRO A 596 10.53 -16.13 16.13
C PRO A 596 9.51 -15.30 16.93
N PHE A 597 9.53 -13.98 16.73
CA PHE A 597 8.59 -13.05 17.35
C PHE A 597 7.14 -13.56 17.26
N GLY A 598 6.46 -13.61 18.41
CA GLY A 598 5.26 -14.40 18.62
C GLY A 598 4.08 -14.04 17.70
N ASN A 599 3.85 -14.85 16.67
CA ASN A 599 2.65 -14.77 15.85
C ASN A 599 1.43 -15.27 16.65
N ALA A 600 0.83 -14.38 17.44
CA ALA A 600 -0.32 -14.68 18.28
C ALA A 600 -1.51 -15.26 17.48
N ASN A 601 -1.70 -14.87 16.22
CA ASN A 601 -2.76 -15.41 15.37
C ASN A 601 -2.53 -16.89 15.01
N ALA A 602 -1.28 -17.33 14.86
CA ALA A 602 -0.96 -18.73 14.60
C ALA A 602 -1.29 -19.61 15.83
N GLN A 603 -0.90 -19.17 17.03
CA GLN A 603 -1.22 -19.88 18.27
C GLN A 603 -2.72 -19.90 18.56
N VAL A 604 -3.44 -18.79 18.35
CA VAL A 604 -4.90 -18.75 18.47
C VAL A 604 -5.56 -19.71 17.49
N THR A 605 -5.18 -19.67 16.21
CA THR A 605 -5.75 -20.56 15.17
C THR A 605 -5.50 -22.04 15.50
N GLN A 606 -4.27 -22.38 15.93
CA GLN A 606 -3.93 -23.75 16.32
C GLN A 606 -4.71 -24.21 17.56
N GLN A 607 -4.81 -23.37 18.59
CA GLN A 607 -5.58 -23.66 19.81
C GLN A 607 -7.09 -23.79 19.53
N GLN A 608 -7.62 -22.99 18.61
CA GLN A 608 -9.01 -23.03 18.17
C GLN A 608 -9.30 -24.29 17.34
N ASN A 609 -8.38 -24.70 16.46
CA ASN A 609 -8.46 -25.97 15.72
C ASN A 609 -8.40 -27.19 16.65
N THR A 610 -7.48 -27.23 17.64
CA THR A 610 -7.45 -28.30 18.65
C THR A 610 -8.75 -28.36 19.47
N ARG A 611 -9.33 -27.20 19.80
CA ARG A 611 -10.61 -27.10 20.54
C ARG A 611 -11.82 -27.55 19.71
N ASN A 612 -11.79 -27.32 18.40
CA ASN A 612 -12.79 -27.81 17.46
C ASN A 612 -12.64 -29.33 17.22
N GLN A 613 -11.42 -29.85 17.07
CA GLN A 613 -11.18 -31.29 16.94
C GLN A 613 -11.67 -32.03 18.19
N ALA A 614 -11.29 -31.56 19.39
CA ALA A 614 -11.77 -32.09 20.66
C ALA A 614 -13.27 -31.87 20.95
N LEU A 615 -14.02 -31.23 20.03
CA LEU A 615 -15.48 -31.18 20.00
C LEU A 615 -16.03 -32.22 19.01
N VAL A 616 -15.46 -32.32 17.81
CA VAL A 616 -15.77 -33.35 16.79
C VAL A 616 -15.56 -34.76 17.36
N ASP A 617 -14.43 -35.01 18.02
CA ASP A 617 -14.09 -36.30 18.63
C ASP A 617 -15.10 -36.70 19.73
N ARG A 618 -15.67 -35.71 20.43
CA ARG A 618 -16.72 -35.91 21.44
C ARG A 618 -18.08 -36.23 20.81
N LEU A 619 -18.46 -35.49 19.77
CA LEU A 619 -19.69 -35.74 19.02
C LEU A 619 -19.66 -37.11 18.34
N ALA A 620 -18.49 -37.57 17.88
CA ALA A 620 -18.28 -38.93 17.38
C ALA A 620 -18.40 -39.99 18.49
N ALA A 621 -17.90 -39.71 19.70
CA ALA A 621 -18.00 -40.62 20.84
C ALA A 621 -19.41 -40.70 21.46
N GLU A 622 -20.25 -39.66 21.32
CA GLU A 622 -21.60 -39.61 21.92
C GLU A 622 -22.69 -40.35 21.11
N GLY A 623 -22.38 -40.85 19.92
CA GLY A 623 -23.03 -42.03 19.33
C GLY A 623 -24.54 -41.96 19.04
N LYS A 624 -25.13 -40.77 18.87
CA LYS A 624 -26.58 -40.60 18.65
C LYS A 624 -26.94 -40.50 17.16
N SER A 625 -27.47 -41.60 16.63
CA SER A 625 -28.27 -41.60 15.40
C SER A 625 -29.55 -40.77 15.59
N LEU A 626 -29.96 -40.04 14.56
CA LEU A 626 -31.29 -39.42 14.46
C LEU A 626 -32.22 -40.39 13.72
N GLY A 627 -33.31 -40.78 14.37
CA GLY A 627 -34.35 -41.67 13.83
C GLY A 627 -35.75 -41.19 14.18
N ASP A 628 -36.74 -41.72 13.47
CA ASP A 628 -38.13 -41.25 13.44
C ASP A 628 -38.90 -41.28 14.77
N GLY A 629 -39.94 -40.45 14.82
CA GLY A 629 -41.27 -40.96 15.15
C GLY A 629 -41.88 -40.62 16.51
N THR A 630 -42.86 -39.71 16.50
CA THR A 630 -44.15 -39.76 17.25
C THR A 630 -44.17 -40.18 18.73
N GLY A 631 -44.68 -39.31 19.60
CA GLY A 631 -45.11 -39.68 20.96
C GLY A 631 -45.83 -38.55 21.69
N ASP A 632 -46.89 -38.88 22.44
CA ASP A 632 -47.70 -37.97 23.27
C ASP A 632 -47.50 -38.27 24.77
N GLY A 633 -47.91 -37.37 25.66
CA GLY A 633 -47.97 -37.58 27.11
C GLY A 633 -47.20 -36.56 27.95
N GLY A 634 -47.89 -35.90 28.88
CA GLY A 634 -47.30 -34.91 29.80
C GLY A 634 -46.92 -35.46 31.18
N GLY A 635 -46.02 -34.76 31.88
CA GLY A 635 -45.62 -35.04 33.26
C GLY A 635 -44.80 -33.89 33.86
N SER A 636 -44.91 -33.64 35.17
CA SER A 636 -44.52 -32.34 35.76
C SER A 636 -43.48 -32.40 36.90
N ARG A 637 -42.26 -31.87 36.62
CA ARG A 637 -41.26 -31.36 37.60
C ARG A 637 -40.70 -32.39 38.63
N PRO A 638 -39.62 -32.06 39.39
CA PRO A 638 -38.84 -30.81 39.43
C PRO A 638 -37.39 -30.94 38.90
N ALA A 639 -36.73 -29.79 38.70
CA ALA A 639 -35.30 -29.71 38.39
C ALA A 639 -34.52 -29.16 39.59
N GLY A 640 -33.39 -29.81 39.93
CA GLY A 640 -32.41 -29.31 40.89
C GLY A 640 -31.36 -28.41 40.22
N ASN A 641 -30.69 -27.57 41.01
CA ASN A 641 -29.79 -26.52 40.48
C ASN A 641 -28.59 -27.06 39.69
N LEU A 642 -28.46 -26.59 38.46
CA LEU A 642 -27.16 -26.39 37.80
C LEU A 642 -26.74 -24.92 38.00
N PRO A 643 -25.43 -24.61 38.11
CA PRO A 643 -24.97 -23.24 38.27
C PRO A 643 -25.28 -22.41 37.02
N SER A 644 -25.89 -21.24 37.23
CA SER A 644 -26.23 -20.30 36.14
C SER A 644 -24.98 -19.88 35.35
N PRO A 645 -25.09 -19.69 34.01
CA PRO A 645 -24.02 -19.03 33.26
C PRO A 645 -23.80 -17.62 33.83
N VAL A 646 -22.55 -17.18 33.90
CA VAL A 646 -22.18 -15.86 34.43
C VAL A 646 -22.90 -14.78 33.64
N SER A 647 -23.80 -14.06 34.31
CA SER A 647 -24.57 -12.97 33.72
C SER A 647 -23.63 -11.93 33.11
N ARG A 648 -23.93 -11.47 31.89
CA ARG A 648 -23.37 -10.19 31.43
C ARG A 648 -23.80 -9.08 32.41
N PRO A 649 -22.91 -8.15 32.78
CA PRO A 649 -23.35 -6.93 33.46
C PRO A 649 -24.32 -6.14 32.55
N PRO A 650 -25.18 -5.28 33.11
CA PRO A 650 -26.04 -4.40 32.32
C PRO A 650 -25.22 -3.46 31.43
N SER A 651 -25.82 -3.02 30.33
CA SER A 651 -25.18 -2.23 29.26
C SER A 651 -24.67 -0.86 29.67
N ASP A 652 -25.04 -0.39 30.86
CA ASP A 652 -25.04 1.04 31.21
C ASP A 652 -23.89 1.41 32.18
N SER A 653 -22.95 0.48 32.41
CA SER A 653 -21.71 0.74 33.17
C SER A 653 -20.60 1.25 32.25
N PRO A 654 -19.93 2.37 32.55
CA PRO A 654 -18.80 2.90 31.77
C PRO A 654 -17.75 1.83 31.38
N ILE A 655 -17.21 1.91 30.17
CA ILE A 655 -16.19 0.99 29.63
C ILE A 655 -14.97 0.91 30.56
N LEU A 656 -14.59 2.06 31.15
CA LEU A 656 -13.50 2.16 32.11
C LEU A 656 -13.77 1.37 33.40
N SER A 657 -15.00 1.42 33.93
CA SER A 657 -15.36 0.70 35.16
C SER A 657 -15.46 -0.80 34.91
N GLN A 658 -15.93 -1.23 33.72
CA GLN A 658 -15.89 -2.63 33.29
C GLN A 658 -14.46 -3.17 33.16
N ALA A 659 -13.50 -2.32 32.77
CA ALA A 659 -12.07 -2.65 32.73
C ALA A 659 -11.37 -2.60 34.10
N GLY A 660 -12.05 -2.16 35.17
CA GLY A 660 -11.41 -1.94 36.47
C GLY A 660 -10.35 -0.83 36.44
N LEU A 661 -10.59 0.22 35.66
CA LEU A 661 -9.79 1.44 35.64
C LEU A 661 -10.45 2.54 36.47
N ASP A 662 -9.61 3.30 37.18
CA ASP A 662 -10.01 4.53 37.86
C ASP A 662 -10.12 5.67 36.81
N PRO A 663 -11.30 6.29 36.61
CA PRO A 663 -11.45 7.40 35.67
C PRO A 663 -10.65 8.67 36.02
N THR A 664 -10.02 8.74 37.20
CA THR A 664 -9.17 9.85 37.66
C THR A 664 -7.66 9.59 37.50
N ASP A 665 -7.24 8.38 37.09
CA ASP A 665 -5.85 8.10 36.77
C ASP A 665 -5.44 8.88 35.49
N ARG A 666 -4.38 9.69 35.59
CA ARG A 666 -3.83 10.47 34.47
C ARG A 666 -3.56 9.64 33.22
N ARG A 667 -3.19 8.37 33.37
CA ARG A 667 -2.98 7.42 32.26
C ARG A 667 -4.28 7.13 31.52
N VAL A 668 -5.39 7.05 32.25
CA VAL A 668 -6.72 6.80 31.70
C VAL A 668 -7.23 8.04 30.96
N HIS A 669 -6.95 9.25 31.46
CA HIS A 669 -7.26 10.50 30.75
C HIS A 669 -6.49 10.66 29.42
N VAL A 670 -5.23 10.23 29.29
CA VAL A 670 -4.46 10.36 28.03
C VAL A 670 -4.67 9.19 27.05
N LEU A 671 -5.21 8.06 27.50
CA LEU A 671 -5.47 6.89 26.67
C LEU A 671 -6.28 7.20 25.39
N PRO A 672 -7.36 8.01 25.41
CA PRO A 672 -8.15 8.28 24.20
C PRO A 672 -7.36 9.04 23.13
N ASP A 673 -6.51 9.99 23.52
CA ASP A 673 -5.74 10.80 22.59
C ASP A 673 -4.61 10.00 21.93
N ILE A 674 -4.00 9.07 22.68
CA ILE A 674 -3.07 8.08 22.12
C ILE A 674 -3.81 7.16 21.12
N VAL A 675 -4.98 6.64 21.50
CA VAL A 675 -5.78 5.74 20.64
C VAL A 675 -6.27 6.43 19.37
N ALA A 676 -6.64 7.72 19.45
CA ALA A 676 -7.02 8.51 18.29
C ALA A 676 -5.81 8.87 17.40
N GLY A 677 -4.67 9.20 18.02
CA GLY A 677 -3.42 9.55 17.33
C GLY A 677 -2.74 8.37 16.64
N LEU A 678 -2.93 7.15 17.15
CA LEU A 678 -2.52 5.92 16.47
C LEU A 678 -3.43 5.56 15.28
N HIS A 679 -4.59 6.19 15.07
CA HIS A 679 -5.55 5.73 14.07
C HIS A 679 -4.98 5.73 12.64
N GLN A 680 -5.09 4.59 11.95
CA GLN A 680 -4.53 4.32 10.62
C GLN A 680 -3.01 4.38 10.49
N ALA A 681 -2.25 4.65 11.56
CA ALA A 681 -0.79 4.57 11.50
C ALA A 681 -0.34 3.14 11.07
N PRO A 682 0.56 3.02 10.09
CA PRO A 682 1.29 1.79 9.78
C PRO A 682 1.87 1.09 11.03
N ARG A 683 1.52 -0.18 11.20
CA ARG A 683 2.01 -1.03 12.31
C ARG A 683 3.04 -2.06 11.84
N HIS A 684 2.86 -2.65 10.66
CA HIS A 684 3.84 -3.49 9.97
C HIS A 684 3.36 -3.82 8.54
N ARG A 685 4.28 -4.22 7.66
CA ARG A 685 3.94 -4.69 6.29
C ARG A 685 3.63 -6.18 6.24
N SER A 686 2.52 -6.49 5.59
CA SER A 686 2.11 -7.83 5.17
C SER A 686 2.16 -7.93 3.63
N ILE A 687 1.89 -9.12 3.09
CA ILE A 687 1.76 -9.38 1.66
C ILE A 687 0.28 -9.22 1.27
N HIS A 688 -0.03 -8.51 0.19
CA HIS A 688 -1.38 -8.53 -0.39
C HIS A 688 -1.75 -9.96 -0.85
N VAL A 689 -3.02 -10.32 -0.74
CA VAL A 689 -3.47 -11.71 -0.89
C VAL A 689 -3.26 -12.28 -2.30
N GLY A 690 -3.33 -11.44 -3.33
CA GLY A 690 -3.22 -11.81 -4.75
C GLY A 690 -2.18 -11.02 -5.53
N GLY A 691 -2.20 -9.70 -5.34
CA GLY A 691 -1.58 -8.71 -6.20
C GLY A 691 -0.09 -8.91 -6.43
N PHE A 692 0.26 -8.91 -7.71
CA PHE A 692 1.59 -9.09 -8.24
C PHE A 692 1.85 -8.00 -9.28
N VAL A 693 3.01 -7.33 -9.23
CA VAL A 693 3.41 -6.29 -10.19
C VAL A 693 4.51 -6.80 -11.12
N LEU A 694 4.49 -6.33 -12.38
CA LEU A 694 5.45 -6.66 -13.43
C LEU A 694 5.89 -5.39 -14.17
N THR A 695 7.19 -5.22 -14.39
CA THR A 695 7.74 -4.00 -15.03
C THR A 695 8.90 -4.28 -15.99
N ALA A 696 9.05 -3.45 -17.03
CA ALA A 696 10.09 -3.57 -18.04
C ALA A 696 11.47 -3.08 -17.56
N GLU A 697 11.51 -1.96 -16.84
CA GLU A 697 12.68 -1.58 -16.04
C GLU A 697 12.68 -2.34 -14.70
N PRO A 698 13.81 -2.47 -13.98
CA PRO A 698 13.83 -3.16 -12.70
C PRO A 698 12.99 -2.44 -11.64
N LEU A 699 12.10 -3.16 -10.94
CA LEU A 699 11.20 -2.64 -9.91
C LEU A 699 11.94 -1.79 -8.87
N ARG A 700 13.15 -2.19 -8.46
CA ARG A 700 14.00 -1.47 -7.50
C ARG A 700 14.33 -0.02 -7.89
N THR A 701 14.13 0.35 -9.16
CA THR A 701 14.29 1.74 -9.65
C THR A 701 12.99 2.55 -9.61
N ILE A 702 11.86 1.91 -9.34
CA ILE A 702 10.51 2.50 -9.28
C ILE A 702 10.02 2.53 -7.82
N VAL A 703 10.21 1.45 -7.08
CA VAL A 703 9.77 1.28 -5.69
C VAL A 703 10.70 0.28 -4.98
N PRO A 704 11.08 0.49 -3.70
CA PRO A 704 11.96 -0.45 -3.03
C PRO A 704 11.31 -1.83 -2.82
N ILE A 705 12.12 -2.87 -2.96
CA ILE A 705 11.74 -4.27 -2.78
C ILE A 705 12.32 -4.79 -1.45
N GLU A 706 11.56 -5.55 -0.67
CA GLU A 706 12.06 -6.27 0.49
C GLU A 706 11.67 -7.77 0.49
N PRO A 707 12.35 -8.63 1.27
CA PRO A 707 11.95 -10.02 1.47
C PRO A 707 10.57 -10.10 2.14
N ALA A 708 9.65 -10.82 1.53
CA ALA A 708 8.30 -10.98 2.07
C ALA A 708 8.29 -11.87 3.32
N SER A 709 7.19 -11.85 4.08
CA SER A 709 7.01 -12.71 5.26
C SER A 709 6.90 -14.21 4.95
N MET A 710 6.73 -14.57 3.66
CA MET A 710 6.77 -15.95 3.18
C MET A 710 8.07 -16.17 2.37
N PRO A 711 8.85 -17.23 2.66
CA PRO A 711 10.09 -17.53 1.95
C PRO A 711 9.91 -17.64 0.43
N GLY A 712 10.92 -17.22 -0.33
CA GLY A 712 10.92 -17.32 -1.81
C GLY A 712 10.11 -16.25 -2.54
N ARG A 713 9.50 -15.29 -1.82
CA ARG A 713 8.74 -14.16 -2.38
C ARG A 713 9.36 -12.82 -1.97
N THR A 714 9.22 -11.83 -2.83
CA THR A 714 9.54 -10.41 -2.58
C THR A 714 8.27 -9.58 -2.50
N VAL A 715 8.33 -8.40 -1.89
CA VAL A 715 7.21 -7.46 -1.79
C VAL A 715 7.73 -6.02 -2.01
N ILE A 716 6.96 -5.19 -2.73
CA ILE A 716 7.23 -3.75 -2.85
C ILE A 716 6.78 -3.00 -1.58
N GLN A 717 7.18 -1.76 -1.38
CA GLN A 717 6.76 -0.96 -0.21
C GLN A 717 5.36 -0.31 -0.31
N TRP A 718 4.78 -0.26 -1.52
CA TRP A 718 3.48 0.36 -1.81
C TRP A 718 2.31 -0.63 -1.72
N GLU A 719 1.15 -0.16 -1.26
CA GLU A 719 -0.08 -0.96 -1.19
C GLU A 719 -0.93 -0.85 -2.47
N ARG A 720 -2.06 -1.55 -2.54
CA ARG A 720 -2.87 -1.65 -3.77
C ARG A 720 -3.30 -0.27 -4.30
N ASP A 721 -3.69 0.63 -3.40
CA ASP A 721 -4.30 1.92 -3.76
C ASP A 721 -3.24 2.98 -4.16
N ASP A 722 -1.96 2.67 -3.94
CA ASP A 722 -0.81 3.46 -4.41
C ASP A 722 -0.44 3.20 -5.88
N LEU A 723 -0.96 2.13 -6.52
CA LEU A 723 -0.46 1.65 -7.82
C LEU A 723 -1.02 2.43 -9.02
N ASP A 724 -2.33 2.70 -9.05
CA ASP A 724 -2.97 3.44 -10.14
C ASP A 724 -2.42 4.88 -10.29
N PRO A 725 -2.16 5.65 -9.21
CA PRO A 725 -1.55 6.98 -9.28
C PRO A 725 -0.16 7.04 -9.95
N VAL A 726 0.56 5.91 -10.01
CA VAL A 726 1.88 5.79 -10.67
C VAL A 726 1.86 4.95 -11.96
N GLY A 727 0.69 4.42 -12.35
CA GLY A 727 0.53 3.58 -13.55
C GLY A 727 1.10 2.16 -13.42
N LEU A 728 1.28 1.64 -12.20
CA LEU A 728 1.74 0.26 -12.00
C LEU A 728 0.61 -0.75 -12.21
N VAL A 729 0.61 -1.42 -13.36
CA VAL A 729 -0.37 -2.49 -13.64
C VAL A 729 -0.12 -3.70 -12.74
N LYS A 730 -1.15 -4.11 -11.99
CA LYS A 730 -1.17 -5.34 -11.20
C LYS A 730 -1.80 -6.51 -11.97
N ILE A 731 -1.48 -7.73 -11.53
CA ILE A 731 -2.20 -8.96 -11.85
C ILE A 731 -2.52 -9.64 -10.52
N ASP A 732 -3.81 -9.87 -10.22
CA ASP A 732 -4.23 -10.51 -8.97
C ASP A 732 -4.22 -12.04 -9.12
N LEU A 733 -3.05 -12.64 -8.82
CA LEU A 733 -2.80 -14.08 -8.91
C LEU A 733 -3.24 -14.77 -7.62
N LEU A 734 -4.51 -15.16 -7.49
CA LEU A 734 -5.16 -15.52 -6.21
C LEU A 734 -5.24 -17.03 -5.95
N GLY A 735 -5.59 -17.41 -4.72
CA GLY A 735 -5.57 -18.80 -4.25
C GLY A 735 -6.88 -19.24 -3.62
N LEU A 736 -7.77 -19.82 -4.42
CA LEU A 736 -9.10 -20.24 -4.00
C LEU A 736 -9.11 -21.70 -3.52
N GLY A 737 -9.60 -21.92 -2.29
CA GLY A 737 -9.70 -23.26 -1.69
C GLY A 737 -10.58 -24.20 -2.49
N MET A 738 -11.73 -23.72 -2.98
CA MET A 738 -12.68 -24.53 -3.76
C MET A 738 -12.08 -25.07 -5.07
N LEU A 739 -11.21 -24.31 -5.75
CA LEU A 739 -10.50 -24.83 -6.94
C LEU A 739 -9.54 -25.98 -6.59
N THR A 740 -9.02 -26.03 -5.36
CA THR A 740 -8.24 -27.19 -4.89
C THR A 740 -9.14 -28.42 -4.72
N VAL A 741 -10.34 -28.24 -4.15
CA VAL A 741 -11.33 -29.32 -3.98
C VAL A 741 -11.76 -29.87 -5.34
N LEU A 742 -12.18 -28.99 -6.27
CA LEU A 742 -12.56 -29.36 -7.63
C LEU A 742 -11.43 -30.07 -8.39
N GLN A 743 -10.19 -29.58 -8.27
CA GLN A 743 -9.01 -30.19 -8.86
C GLN A 743 -8.76 -31.62 -8.32
N ASP A 744 -8.92 -31.84 -7.02
CA ASP A 744 -8.78 -33.17 -6.41
C ASP A 744 -9.95 -34.10 -6.79
N CYS A 745 -11.19 -33.58 -6.87
CA CYS A 745 -12.36 -34.31 -7.37
C CYS A 745 -12.18 -34.76 -8.83
N LEU A 746 -11.67 -33.90 -9.72
CA LEU A 746 -11.38 -34.25 -11.11
C LEU A 746 -10.32 -35.36 -11.21
N LYS A 747 -9.25 -35.28 -10.40
CA LYS A 747 -8.22 -36.31 -10.29
C LYS A 747 -8.82 -37.65 -9.79
N TYR A 748 -9.70 -37.60 -8.79
CA TYR A 748 -10.39 -38.78 -8.25
C TYR A 748 -11.35 -39.43 -9.25
N ILE A 749 -12.18 -38.64 -9.95
CA ILE A 749 -13.12 -39.14 -10.98
C ILE A 749 -12.33 -39.84 -12.10
N ARG A 750 -11.23 -39.24 -12.56
CA ARG A 750 -10.36 -39.86 -13.58
C ARG A 750 -9.72 -41.16 -13.09
N ALA A 751 -9.26 -41.23 -11.84
CA ALA A 751 -8.67 -42.43 -11.27
C ALA A 751 -9.69 -43.56 -11.03
N ALA A 752 -10.90 -43.21 -10.54
CA ALA A 752 -11.91 -44.18 -10.14
C ALA A 752 -12.86 -44.62 -11.28
N ARG A 753 -13.05 -43.79 -12.32
CA ARG A 753 -13.99 -44.04 -13.42
C ARG A 753 -13.37 -43.98 -14.82
N GLY A 754 -12.09 -43.60 -14.94
CA GLY A 754 -11.43 -43.37 -16.25
C GLY A 754 -11.89 -42.11 -17.00
N VAL A 755 -12.95 -41.45 -16.55
CA VAL A 755 -13.55 -40.27 -17.19
C VAL A 755 -12.73 -39.01 -16.89
N SER A 756 -12.42 -38.23 -17.92
CA SER A 756 -11.92 -36.85 -17.77
C SER A 756 -13.05 -35.88 -18.08
N LEU A 757 -13.27 -34.88 -17.23
CA LEU A 757 -14.34 -33.89 -17.37
C LEU A 757 -13.75 -32.51 -17.70
N ASP A 758 -14.36 -31.80 -18.64
CA ASP A 758 -14.11 -30.38 -18.93
C ASP A 758 -15.18 -29.55 -18.23
N LEU A 759 -14.76 -28.70 -17.28
CA LEU A 759 -15.68 -27.85 -16.50
C LEU A 759 -16.43 -26.83 -17.38
N GLY A 760 -15.85 -26.40 -18.51
CA GLY A 760 -16.50 -25.49 -19.46
C GLY A 760 -17.58 -26.15 -20.32
N ARG A 761 -17.69 -27.48 -20.30
CA ARG A 761 -18.64 -28.30 -21.07
C ARG A 761 -19.67 -29.03 -20.21
N LEU A 762 -19.77 -28.72 -18.91
CA LEU A 762 -20.80 -29.28 -18.03
C LEU A 762 -22.20 -28.82 -18.45
N ASP A 763 -23.17 -29.72 -18.32
CA ASP A 763 -24.57 -29.41 -18.60
C ASP A 763 -25.17 -28.57 -17.47
N MET A 764 -25.37 -27.27 -17.73
CA MET A 764 -25.99 -26.34 -16.79
C MET A 764 -27.53 -26.46 -16.73
N THR A 765 -28.13 -27.45 -17.40
CA THR A 765 -29.57 -27.71 -17.39
C THR A 765 -30.00 -28.91 -16.53
N ASP A 766 -29.04 -29.68 -15.98
CA ASP A 766 -29.29 -30.86 -15.14
C ASP A 766 -30.19 -30.52 -13.93
N GLN A 767 -31.42 -31.05 -13.96
CA GLN A 767 -32.43 -30.77 -12.95
C GLN A 767 -32.17 -31.44 -11.60
N ALA A 768 -31.33 -32.48 -11.52
CA ALA A 768 -30.96 -33.09 -10.23
C ALA A 768 -30.22 -32.07 -9.35
N VAL A 769 -29.24 -31.36 -9.92
CA VAL A 769 -28.51 -30.28 -9.25
C VAL A 769 -29.48 -29.18 -8.78
N TYR A 770 -30.47 -28.81 -9.60
CA TYR A 770 -31.48 -27.83 -9.22
C TYR A 770 -32.48 -28.33 -8.16
N ASP A 771 -32.69 -29.63 -8.02
CA ASP A 771 -33.51 -30.23 -6.96
C ASP A 771 -32.78 -30.26 -5.62
N ASP A 772 -31.50 -30.64 -5.59
CA ASP A 772 -30.64 -30.54 -4.39
C ASP A 772 -30.55 -29.08 -3.90
N LEU A 773 -30.34 -28.14 -4.83
CA LEU A 773 -30.42 -26.70 -4.56
C LEU A 773 -31.80 -26.27 -4.03
N CYS A 774 -32.91 -26.81 -4.55
CA CYS A 774 -34.26 -26.50 -4.05
C CYS A 774 -34.54 -27.11 -2.66
N ALA A 775 -33.90 -28.22 -2.31
CA ALA A 775 -33.92 -28.80 -0.96
C ALA A 775 -33.01 -28.03 0.03
N ALA A 776 -32.13 -27.16 -0.49
CA ALA A 776 -31.04 -26.50 0.24
C ALA A 776 -29.98 -27.46 0.79
N ASP A 777 -29.74 -28.60 0.12
CA ASP A 777 -28.60 -29.46 0.41
C ASP A 777 -27.33 -28.91 -0.26
N THR A 778 -26.82 -27.81 0.29
CA THR A 778 -25.73 -27.02 -0.29
C THR A 778 -24.46 -26.99 0.57
N ILE A 779 -24.30 -27.93 1.50
CA ILE A 779 -23.10 -28.03 2.35
C ILE A 779 -21.88 -28.35 1.49
N GLY A 780 -20.93 -27.41 1.40
CA GLY A 780 -19.77 -27.50 0.51
C GLY A 780 -20.01 -27.04 -0.93
N VAL A 781 -21.21 -26.55 -1.26
CA VAL A 781 -21.51 -25.95 -2.58
C VAL A 781 -21.18 -24.46 -2.54
N PHE A 782 -20.23 -24.05 -3.38
CA PHE A 782 -19.62 -22.72 -3.34
C PHE A 782 -20.64 -21.58 -3.46
N GLN A 783 -20.44 -20.54 -2.64
CA GLN A 783 -21.29 -19.33 -2.53
C GLN A 783 -22.74 -19.53 -2.07
N VAL A 784 -23.29 -20.76 -2.06
CA VAL A 784 -24.69 -21.05 -1.67
C VAL A 784 -24.83 -21.86 -0.36
N GLU A 785 -23.72 -22.17 0.31
CA GLU A 785 -23.65 -22.91 1.59
C GLU A 785 -24.02 -22.09 2.85
N SER A 786 -24.22 -20.78 2.73
CA SER A 786 -24.43 -19.90 3.89
C SER A 786 -25.85 -20.04 4.46
N ARG A 787 -26.04 -19.83 5.77
CA ARG A 787 -27.38 -19.87 6.40
C ARG A 787 -28.39 -18.93 5.76
N ALA A 788 -27.96 -17.81 5.18
CA ALA A 788 -28.85 -16.88 4.49
C ALA A 788 -29.25 -17.40 3.08
N GLN A 789 -28.34 -18.12 2.43
CA GLN A 789 -28.53 -18.78 1.13
C GLN A 789 -29.47 -19.98 1.28
N MET A 790 -29.14 -20.92 2.17
CA MET A 790 -29.97 -22.10 2.49
C MET A 790 -31.40 -21.73 2.92
N ASN A 791 -31.60 -20.65 3.68
CA ASN A 791 -32.94 -20.17 4.04
C ASN A 791 -33.71 -19.49 2.88
N THR A 792 -33.03 -19.15 1.79
CA THR A 792 -33.58 -18.48 0.61
C THR A 792 -33.88 -19.48 -0.52
N LEU A 793 -33.01 -20.46 -0.75
CA LEU A 793 -33.10 -21.41 -1.86
C LEU A 793 -34.45 -22.13 -1.98
N PRO A 794 -35.08 -22.70 -0.93
CA PRO A 794 -36.38 -23.38 -1.05
C PRO A 794 -37.56 -22.44 -1.33
N ARG A 795 -37.35 -21.12 -1.12
CA ARG A 795 -38.32 -20.05 -1.40
C ARG A 795 -38.12 -19.45 -2.79
N LEU A 796 -36.86 -19.41 -3.26
CA LEU A 796 -36.48 -18.99 -4.60
C LEU A 796 -36.85 -20.08 -5.62
N LYS A 797 -36.50 -21.33 -5.32
CA LYS A 797 -36.57 -22.48 -6.22
C LYS A 797 -35.83 -22.25 -7.54
N PRO A 798 -34.49 -22.29 -7.55
CA PRO A 798 -33.72 -22.19 -8.80
C PRO A 798 -34.00 -23.38 -9.71
N ARG A 799 -34.11 -23.12 -11.02
CA ARG A 799 -34.34 -24.11 -12.09
C ARG A 799 -33.48 -23.87 -13.34
N CYS A 800 -32.78 -22.75 -13.41
CA CYS A 800 -31.74 -22.47 -14.39
C CYS A 800 -30.58 -21.67 -13.77
N PHE A 801 -29.45 -21.61 -14.47
CA PHE A 801 -28.22 -21.00 -13.96
C PHE A 801 -28.39 -19.51 -13.58
N TYR A 802 -29.21 -18.77 -14.34
CA TYR A 802 -29.51 -17.38 -14.06
C TYR A 802 -30.17 -17.16 -12.69
N ASP A 803 -30.90 -18.16 -12.18
CA ASP A 803 -31.52 -18.07 -10.85
C ASP A 803 -30.48 -18.03 -9.73
N LEU A 804 -29.36 -18.72 -9.91
CA LEU A 804 -28.22 -18.72 -8.98
C LEU A 804 -27.43 -17.42 -9.07
N VAL A 805 -27.28 -16.86 -10.27
CA VAL A 805 -26.72 -15.51 -10.47
C VAL A 805 -27.56 -14.47 -9.71
N VAL A 806 -28.89 -14.58 -9.75
CA VAL A 806 -29.77 -13.69 -8.99
C VAL A 806 -29.73 -13.97 -7.49
N GLU A 807 -29.66 -15.24 -7.05
CA GLU A 807 -29.56 -15.61 -5.63
C GLU A 807 -28.32 -14.97 -4.97
N VAL A 808 -27.15 -15.20 -5.56
CA VAL A 808 -25.86 -14.71 -5.09
C VAL A 808 -25.75 -13.17 -5.20
N ALA A 809 -26.54 -12.53 -6.07
CA ALA A 809 -26.66 -11.08 -6.13
C ALA A 809 -27.62 -10.51 -5.06
N LEU A 810 -28.69 -11.23 -4.73
CA LEU A 810 -29.79 -10.78 -3.87
C LEU A 810 -29.46 -10.88 -2.37
N ILE A 811 -28.67 -11.88 -1.96
CA ILE A 811 -28.26 -12.06 -0.56
C ILE A 811 -26.92 -11.34 -0.31
N ARG A 812 -26.97 -10.02 -0.42
CA ARG A 812 -25.87 -9.09 -0.16
C ARG A 812 -26.35 -7.92 0.72
N PRO A 813 -25.46 -7.26 1.49
CA PRO A 813 -25.88 -6.21 2.44
C PRO A 813 -26.76 -5.12 1.83
N GLY A 814 -26.39 -4.57 0.68
CA GLY A 814 -27.16 -3.51 0.00
C GLY A 814 -28.60 -3.94 -0.37
N PRO A 815 -28.81 -5.00 -1.17
CA PRO A 815 -30.14 -5.52 -1.50
C PRO A 815 -30.97 -6.00 -0.29
N ILE A 816 -30.32 -6.41 0.81
CA ILE A 816 -30.99 -6.72 2.09
C ILE A 816 -31.46 -5.44 2.78
N GLN A 817 -30.61 -4.41 2.87
CA GLN A 817 -30.91 -3.11 3.46
C GLN A 817 -31.97 -2.33 2.64
N GLY A 818 -31.94 -2.45 1.32
CA GLY A 818 -32.97 -1.92 0.41
C GLY A 818 -34.23 -2.78 0.31
N GLU A 819 -34.43 -3.72 1.25
CA GLU A 819 -35.57 -4.66 1.35
C GLU A 819 -35.87 -5.52 0.10
N MET A 820 -35.00 -5.56 -0.91
CA MET A 820 -35.30 -6.10 -2.25
C MET A 820 -35.62 -7.59 -2.28
N VAL A 821 -35.11 -8.34 -1.29
CA VAL A 821 -35.25 -9.81 -1.18
C VAL A 821 -36.72 -10.25 -1.16
N HIS A 822 -37.56 -9.62 -0.33
CA HIS A 822 -38.95 -10.06 -0.13
C HIS A 822 -39.90 -9.65 -1.27
N PRO A 823 -39.79 -8.47 -1.92
CA PRO A 823 -40.45 -8.17 -3.18
C PRO A 823 -40.12 -9.16 -4.30
N TYR A 824 -38.83 -9.50 -4.50
CA TYR A 824 -38.42 -10.42 -5.56
C TYR A 824 -39.01 -11.83 -5.36
N LEU A 825 -38.83 -12.41 -4.17
CA LEU A 825 -39.39 -13.73 -3.84
C LEU A 825 -40.94 -13.76 -3.93
N ARG A 826 -41.63 -12.66 -3.61
CA ARG A 826 -43.10 -12.56 -3.77
C ARG A 826 -43.53 -12.55 -5.24
N ARG A 827 -42.83 -11.82 -6.11
CA ARG A 827 -43.07 -11.83 -7.56
C ARG A 827 -42.83 -13.22 -8.15
N ARG A 828 -41.67 -13.82 -7.84
CA ARG A 828 -41.29 -15.14 -8.34
C ARG A 828 -42.24 -16.26 -7.90
N ALA A 829 -42.81 -16.15 -6.69
CA ALA A 829 -43.85 -17.05 -6.20
C ALA A 829 -45.27 -16.76 -6.76
N GLY A 830 -45.42 -15.83 -7.72
CA GLY A 830 -46.71 -15.43 -8.30
C GLY A 830 -47.61 -14.59 -7.38
N LYS A 831 -47.12 -14.16 -6.21
CA LYS A 831 -47.91 -13.51 -5.14
C LYS A 831 -48.00 -11.98 -5.27
N ARG A 832 -47.41 -11.40 -6.31
CA ARG A 832 -47.57 -9.99 -6.73
C ARG A 832 -47.17 -9.87 -8.21
N ARG A 833 -47.88 -9.04 -8.98
CA ARG A 833 -47.35 -8.43 -10.22
C ARG A 833 -46.47 -7.24 -9.80
#